data_AF-A0A7V8TC32-F1
#
_entry.id   AF-A0A7V8TC32-F1
#
_cell.length_a   1.000
_cell.length_b   1.000
_cell.length_c   1.000
_cell.angle_alpha   90.00
_cell.angle_beta   90.00
_cell.angle_gamma   90.00
#
_symmetry.space_group_name_H-M   'P 1'
#
loop_
_entity.id
_entity.type
_entity.pdbx_description
1 polymer ?
#
loop_
_entity_poly.entity_id
_entity_poly.type
_entity_poly.pdbx_seq_one_letter_code
_entity_poly.pdbx_strand_id
1 'polypeptide(L)'
;MNIGWKLKKNGVINRFLITELTEKRYFAEPDTLPDKVNYRFINGFVDVGVLPCRVRFLQEEAKREVALPDDLRFPLMWSGGDESRSVNFSDFWPCPVHVQRFSRCVIHSDSAQAAPFTLSTCGGVTLWLNGEPITRFTPFTRNTEQTCAITLPLKAGMNTLVVHSEELCERDTDYLFSLCYQGDDTLFWQLDDDVALSAQLAALDSWVNGLTLENNLIQPPVLVLNSAQPLPESVTMAHRLIGNVNESVPAWQQKQTLPVGNLGWQVDLPAVLVGYYDLVCAATCNGVTLTRTLSFGRLPSQTMPALPTLAARREAVLRHTALHGFERLGRLLSIVATGEGSKAAAPILNSALQKISRREDCADFQLVPLIWLWQRYQGQQLPPQDWRRVRSAILGFRYWVDEPGNDTMWFWSENHCLCFHVAQYLAGQNLPDDTFPCSGRRGLEQKTIAHERLTRWFDSILEHGLVEWNSAAYYPIDLIGLVALYELAQDADLREKSRVVIDRIMLMTAWVHQNGVAVGTMGRAYDKELRSGMLTELSGLCALMWGEGWLIPHCAALPLLCLSDYQPPETTDRIAHWSLPHGAEARWVQGLNRSARIIAWKQRDVAFSSVFDHHPSQLGHQQHLLDVRLGTHYAARLWVNHPGEDRPDGVHRPSYWAGNGRLPHLMQHRNRALMVFDLQQDVRPWTHLYLPQTALDDVIVEDVWCFVRGGNGYAAFHNPAGLQPFASAGQQAEGELRVYGEQNVWFVAVDSGDGAEGFVAFVARFRGCSLIQDRDGVRIDDPDYGELAFSHTAGFSVAQQPFIFPDDVPVVPQFNTGNP
;
A
#
# COMPACT_ATOMS: atom_id res chain seq x y z
N MET A 1 -1.82 -41.43 -18.07
CA MET A 1 -0.89 -40.40 -18.53
C MET A 1 -0.97 -39.25 -17.54
N ASN A 2 0.14 -38.73 -17.01
CA ASN A 2 0.11 -37.48 -16.24
C ASN A 2 0.02 -36.33 -17.24
N ILE A 3 -1.19 -36.03 -17.71
CA ILE A 3 -1.45 -34.92 -18.64
C ILE A 3 -1.75 -33.69 -17.80
N GLY A 4 -0.85 -32.70 -17.83
CA GLY A 4 -1.07 -31.38 -17.25
C GLY A 4 -1.45 -31.35 -15.77
N TRP A 5 -2.22 -30.32 -15.41
CA TRP A 5 -2.74 -30.10 -14.06
C TRP A 5 -4.08 -30.80 -13.85
N LYS A 6 -4.34 -31.22 -12.62
CA LYS A 6 -5.56 -31.93 -12.24
C LYS A 6 -6.64 -30.97 -11.76
N LEU A 7 -7.80 -30.99 -12.40
CA LEU A 7 -8.97 -30.19 -12.04
C LEU A 7 -9.99 -31.08 -11.33
N LYS A 8 -10.17 -30.84 -10.03
CA LYS A 8 -11.20 -31.47 -9.21
C LYS A 8 -12.32 -30.48 -8.93
N LYS A 9 -13.43 -30.96 -8.35
CA LYS A 9 -14.49 -30.11 -7.80
C LYS A 9 -13.93 -28.95 -6.98
N ASN A 10 -14.45 -27.75 -7.22
CA ASN A 10 -14.01 -26.47 -6.65
C ASN A 10 -12.57 -26.06 -6.99
N GLY A 11 -11.91 -26.77 -7.91
CA GLY A 11 -10.67 -26.35 -8.53
C GLY A 11 -10.93 -25.33 -9.62
N VAL A 12 -9.93 -24.47 -9.88
CA VAL A 12 -10.01 -23.42 -10.90
C VAL A 12 -8.96 -23.66 -11.98
N ILE A 13 -9.28 -23.27 -13.22
CA ILE A 13 -8.25 -23.16 -14.26
C ILE A 13 -7.50 -21.85 -14.03
N ASN A 14 -6.21 -21.93 -13.68
CA ASN A 14 -5.42 -20.78 -13.24
C ASN A 14 -4.06 -20.63 -13.97
N ARG A 15 -3.96 -21.20 -15.17
CA ARG A 15 -2.79 -21.08 -16.04
C ARG A 15 -3.25 -21.01 -17.48
N PHE A 16 -2.81 -19.97 -18.18
CA PHE A 16 -3.21 -19.70 -19.56
C PHE A 16 -2.04 -19.14 -20.36
N LEU A 17 -1.99 -19.49 -21.64
CA LEU A 17 -1.27 -18.69 -22.61
C LEU A 17 -2.12 -17.45 -22.93
N ILE A 18 -1.53 -16.26 -22.92
CA ILE A 18 -2.27 -14.99 -23.04
C ILE A 18 -1.68 -14.12 -24.16
N THR A 19 -2.50 -13.22 -24.68
CA THR A 19 -2.06 -12.12 -25.55
C THR A 19 -1.40 -11.01 -24.75
N GLU A 20 -0.70 -10.11 -25.45
CA GLU A 20 -0.38 -8.79 -24.91
C GLU A 20 -1.66 -8.05 -24.46
N LEU A 21 -1.51 -7.12 -23.52
CA LEU A 21 -2.62 -6.25 -23.09
C LEU A 21 -2.96 -5.26 -24.22
N THR A 22 -4.21 -5.25 -24.64
CA THR A 22 -4.72 -4.17 -25.50
C THR A 22 -5.30 -3.09 -24.61
N GLU A 23 -4.73 -1.89 -24.66
CA GLU A 23 -5.20 -0.72 -23.90
C GLU A 23 -5.68 0.38 -24.85
N LYS A 24 -6.91 0.85 -24.65
CA LYS A 24 -7.48 1.97 -25.40
C LYS A 24 -8.10 2.98 -24.44
N ARG A 25 -7.60 4.22 -24.45
CA ARG A 25 -8.21 5.31 -23.68
C ARG A 25 -9.67 5.47 -24.08
N TYR A 26 -10.57 5.46 -23.11
CA TYR A 26 -12.01 5.62 -23.33
C TYR A 26 -12.38 7.09 -23.10
N PHE A 27 -12.90 7.73 -24.14
CA PHE A 27 -13.34 9.13 -24.10
C PHE A 27 -14.86 9.17 -24.12
N ALA A 28 -15.45 9.56 -23.00
CA ALA A 28 -16.89 9.82 -22.89
C ALA A 28 -17.18 11.32 -22.96
N GLU A 29 -18.41 11.71 -23.32
CA GLU A 29 -18.85 13.09 -23.13
C GLU A 29 -18.78 13.48 -21.63
N PRO A 30 -18.20 14.64 -21.28
CA PRO A 30 -18.15 15.11 -19.89
C PRO A 30 -19.53 15.32 -19.28
N ASP A 31 -19.70 14.99 -18.00
CA ASP A 31 -20.91 15.25 -17.23
C ASP A 31 -20.59 15.64 -15.78
N THR A 32 -21.56 16.18 -15.08
CA THR A 32 -21.47 16.50 -13.65
C THR A 32 -21.96 15.34 -12.80
N LEU A 33 -21.48 15.26 -11.56
CA LEU A 33 -22.00 14.33 -10.56
C LEU A 33 -22.59 15.12 -9.39
N PRO A 34 -23.62 14.59 -8.70
CA PRO A 34 -24.12 15.22 -7.49
C PRO A 34 -23.03 15.23 -6.41
N ASP A 35 -22.82 16.39 -5.80
CA ASP A 35 -21.90 16.52 -4.66
C ASP A 35 -22.54 15.90 -3.40
N LYS A 36 -22.31 14.61 -3.21
CA LYS A 36 -22.76 13.85 -2.03
C LYS A 36 -21.75 13.84 -0.88
N VAL A 37 -20.62 14.56 -1.01
CA VAL A 37 -19.59 14.57 0.03
C VAL A 37 -20.10 15.32 1.24
N ASN A 38 -20.30 14.59 2.33
CA ASN A 38 -20.83 15.10 3.59
C ASN A 38 -19.72 15.42 4.62
N TYR A 39 -18.45 15.32 4.21
CA TYR A 39 -17.27 15.54 5.06
C TYR A 39 -17.24 14.62 6.29
N ARG A 40 -17.80 13.42 6.17
CA ARG A 40 -17.67 12.35 7.16
C ARG A 40 -16.74 11.28 6.60
N PHE A 41 -15.45 11.41 6.90
CA PHE A 41 -14.43 10.56 6.31
C PHE A 41 -14.37 9.18 6.96
N ILE A 42 -14.50 8.16 6.13
CA ILE A 42 -14.29 6.74 6.48
C ILE A 42 -13.28 6.15 5.50
N ASN A 43 -12.52 5.13 5.91
CA ASN A 43 -11.62 4.44 5.00
C ASN A 43 -12.44 3.69 3.93
N GLY A 44 -12.11 3.91 2.65
CA GLY A 44 -12.75 3.26 1.51
C GLY A 44 -13.58 4.20 0.62
N PHE A 45 -14.46 3.62 -0.18
CA PHE A 45 -15.28 4.34 -1.15
C PHE A 45 -16.50 5.00 -0.50
N VAL A 46 -16.76 6.27 -0.83
CA VAL A 46 -17.99 6.97 -0.50
C VAL A 46 -18.87 6.94 -1.76
N ASP A 47 -20.14 6.55 -1.64
CA ASP A 47 -21.06 6.44 -2.78
C ASP A 47 -21.34 7.81 -3.42
N VAL A 48 -20.53 8.14 -4.42
CA VAL A 48 -20.71 9.29 -5.33
C VAL A 48 -21.42 8.90 -6.63
N GLY A 49 -21.93 7.67 -6.71
CA GLY A 49 -22.53 7.10 -7.92
C GLY A 49 -21.53 6.52 -8.92
N VAL A 50 -22.04 6.12 -10.09
CA VAL A 50 -21.26 5.58 -11.21
C VAL A 50 -20.65 6.74 -11.99
N LEU A 51 -19.35 6.68 -12.28
CA LEU A 51 -18.66 7.74 -13.02
C LEU A 51 -19.24 7.90 -14.44
N PRO A 52 -19.24 9.14 -15.01
CA PRO A 52 -19.82 9.40 -16.32
C PRO A 52 -19.26 8.50 -17.44
N CYS A 53 -17.96 8.20 -17.40
CA CYS A 53 -17.33 7.31 -18.37
C CYS A 53 -17.91 5.89 -18.30
N ARG A 54 -18.11 5.29 -17.12
CA ARG A 54 -18.74 3.98 -17.01
C ARG A 54 -20.21 3.99 -17.42
N VAL A 55 -20.97 5.03 -17.08
CA VAL A 55 -22.37 5.16 -17.54
C VAL A 55 -22.46 5.07 -19.07
N ARG A 56 -21.57 5.76 -19.79
CA ARG A 56 -21.50 5.72 -21.26
C ARG A 56 -21.00 4.38 -21.79
N PHE A 57 -19.95 3.83 -21.18
CA PHE A 57 -19.41 2.54 -21.59
C PHE A 57 -20.46 1.42 -21.50
N LEU A 58 -21.28 1.42 -20.43
CA LEU A 58 -22.38 0.46 -20.27
C LEU A 58 -23.48 0.60 -21.34
N GLN A 59 -23.66 1.79 -21.88
CA GLN A 59 -24.65 2.07 -22.94
C GLN A 59 -24.13 1.69 -24.32
N GLU A 60 -22.85 1.94 -24.59
CA GLU A 60 -22.24 1.91 -25.93
C GLU A 60 -21.42 0.64 -26.17
N GLU A 61 -20.45 0.36 -25.31
CA GLU A 61 -19.39 -0.63 -25.54
C GLU A 61 -19.68 -1.97 -24.85
N ALA A 62 -20.32 -1.96 -23.68
CA ALA A 62 -20.57 -3.16 -22.89
C ALA A 62 -21.51 -4.17 -23.56
N LYS A 63 -22.29 -3.74 -24.55
CA LYS A 63 -23.27 -4.56 -25.28
C LYS A 63 -22.77 -5.02 -26.65
N ARG A 64 -21.57 -4.60 -27.07
CA ARG A 64 -21.03 -4.96 -28.38
C ARG A 64 -20.79 -6.46 -28.49
N GLU A 65 -21.00 -7.01 -29.68
CA GLU A 65 -20.59 -8.38 -29.97
C GLU A 65 -19.07 -8.45 -30.09
N VAL A 66 -18.50 -9.55 -29.60
CA VAL A 66 -17.06 -9.84 -29.70
C VAL A 66 -16.93 -11.11 -30.53
N ALA A 67 -16.20 -11.03 -31.64
CA ALA A 67 -15.84 -12.19 -32.45
C ALA A 67 -14.48 -12.76 -32.01
N LEU A 68 -14.27 -14.04 -32.24
CA LEU A 68 -12.96 -14.68 -32.06
C LEU A 68 -12.07 -14.32 -33.27
N PRO A 69 -10.94 -13.61 -33.09
CA PRO A 69 -10.05 -13.30 -34.21
C PRO A 69 -9.33 -14.55 -34.75
N ASP A 70 -9.17 -14.64 -36.06
CA ASP A 70 -8.52 -15.78 -36.74
C ASP A 70 -7.00 -15.83 -36.53
N ASP A 71 -6.37 -14.70 -36.17
CA ASP A 71 -4.91 -14.51 -36.14
C ASP A 71 -4.33 -14.33 -34.73
N LEU A 72 -5.04 -14.81 -33.69
CA LEU A 72 -4.58 -14.73 -32.30
C LEU A 72 -3.23 -15.44 -32.10
N ARG A 73 -2.32 -14.75 -31.41
CA ARG A 73 -1.04 -15.29 -30.92
C ARG A 73 -0.97 -15.12 -29.41
N PHE A 74 -0.41 -16.12 -28.73
CA PHE A 74 -0.29 -16.14 -27.28
C PHE A 74 1.18 -16.16 -26.85
N PRO A 75 1.92 -15.03 -26.97
CA PRO A 75 3.36 -14.96 -26.70
C PRO A 75 3.69 -14.91 -25.21
N LEU A 76 2.69 -14.82 -24.33
CA LEU A 76 2.86 -14.72 -22.89
C LEU A 76 2.19 -15.90 -22.21
N MET A 77 2.64 -16.22 -21.00
CA MET A 77 1.93 -17.13 -20.11
C MET A 77 1.59 -16.40 -18.82
N TRP A 78 0.32 -16.47 -18.44
CA TRP A 78 -0.14 -16.11 -17.11
C TRP A 78 -0.17 -17.35 -16.22
N SER A 79 0.30 -17.20 -14.99
CA SER A 79 0.22 -18.24 -13.97
C SER A 79 -0.13 -17.65 -12.62
N GLY A 80 -1.13 -18.23 -11.97
CA GLY A 80 -1.50 -17.93 -10.60
C GLY A 80 -0.72 -18.72 -9.56
N GLY A 81 0.14 -19.67 -9.96
CA GLY A 81 0.66 -20.70 -9.06
C GLY A 81 -0.45 -21.67 -8.61
N ASP A 82 -0.16 -22.50 -7.60
CA ASP A 82 -1.11 -23.56 -7.17
C ASP A 82 -2.23 -23.05 -6.26
N GLU A 83 -2.03 -21.92 -5.59
CA GLU A 83 -2.97 -21.39 -4.59
C GLU A 83 -3.97 -20.38 -5.18
N SER A 84 -3.70 -19.83 -6.37
CA SER A 84 -4.58 -18.82 -6.96
C SER A 84 -5.95 -19.38 -7.35
N ARG A 85 -6.99 -18.61 -7.01
CA ARG A 85 -8.41 -18.90 -7.28
C ARG A 85 -8.98 -18.15 -8.50
N SER A 86 -8.20 -17.30 -9.16
CA SER A 86 -8.64 -16.52 -10.32
C SER A 86 -7.47 -16.15 -11.22
N VAL A 87 -7.76 -15.88 -12.50
CA VAL A 87 -6.85 -15.21 -13.42
C VAL A 87 -6.97 -13.71 -13.18
N ASN A 88 -5.91 -13.10 -12.64
CA ASN A 88 -5.93 -11.73 -12.17
C ASN A 88 -4.91 -10.87 -12.94
N PHE A 89 -5.41 -9.85 -13.63
CA PHE A 89 -4.67 -8.81 -14.35
C PHE A 89 -4.93 -7.41 -13.76
N SER A 90 -5.43 -7.34 -12.53
CA SER A 90 -5.71 -6.09 -11.82
C SER A 90 -4.47 -5.22 -11.77
N ASP A 91 -4.66 -3.92 -12.01
CA ASP A 91 -3.63 -2.90 -11.97
C ASP A 91 -4.29 -1.53 -11.71
N PHE A 92 -3.52 -0.45 -11.79
CA PHE A 92 -3.95 0.91 -11.60
C PHE A 92 -3.89 1.72 -12.90
N TRP A 93 -5.05 2.19 -13.38
CA TRP A 93 -5.14 3.08 -14.54
C TRP A 93 -5.55 4.50 -14.14
N PRO A 94 -4.68 5.52 -14.27
CA PRO A 94 -4.98 6.88 -13.81
C PRO A 94 -6.02 7.61 -14.67
N CYS A 95 -6.48 7.01 -15.76
CA CYS A 95 -7.50 7.54 -16.67
C CYS A 95 -8.47 6.41 -17.04
N PRO A 96 -9.67 6.74 -17.58
CA PRO A 96 -10.54 5.71 -18.16
C PRO A 96 -9.85 5.02 -19.33
N VAL A 97 -9.61 3.72 -19.20
CA VAL A 97 -8.98 2.89 -20.23
C VAL A 97 -9.78 1.61 -20.37
N HIS A 98 -10.21 1.29 -21.59
CA HIS A 98 -10.78 -0.01 -21.90
C HIS A 98 -9.64 -0.99 -22.21
N VAL A 99 -9.56 -2.06 -21.43
CA VAL A 99 -8.52 -3.08 -21.54
C VAL A 99 -9.10 -4.41 -21.98
N GLN A 100 -8.33 -5.16 -22.77
CA GLN A 100 -8.76 -6.45 -23.32
C GLN A 100 -7.56 -7.43 -23.39
N ARG A 101 -7.83 -8.71 -23.14
CA ARG A 101 -6.89 -9.83 -23.36
C ARG A 101 -7.64 -11.08 -23.82
N PHE A 102 -6.94 -11.90 -24.61
CA PHE A 102 -7.36 -13.28 -24.85
C PHE A 102 -6.45 -14.24 -24.10
N SER A 103 -7.05 -15.30 -23.57
CA SER A 103 -6.38 -16.38 -22.84
C SER A 103 -6.77 -17.73 -23.44
N ARG A 104 -5.82 -18.67 -23.52
CA ARG A 104 -6.02 -20.00 -24.10
C ARG A 104 -5.46 -21.09 -23.19
N CYS A 105 -6.20 -22.18 -23.08
CA CYS A 105 -5.72 -23.45 -22.52
C CYS A 105 -6.42 -24.63 -23.23
N VAL A 106 -6.01 -25.85 -22.91
CA VAL A 106 -6.59 -27.09 -23.44
C VAL A 106 -7.07 -27.96 -22.29
N ILE A 107 -8.35 -28.35 -22.32
CA ILE A 107 -8.99 -29.25 -21.34
C ILE A 107 -9.05 -30.66 -21.92
N HIS A 108 -8.51 -31.64 -21.20
CA HIS A 108 -8.67 -33.05 -21.52
C HIS A 108 -9.89 -33.64 -20.80
N SER A 109 -10.70 -34.38 -21.56
CA SER A 109 -11.81 -35.16 -21.05
C SER A 109 -11.75 -36.59 -21.55
N ASP A 110 -11.91 -37.58 -20.67
CA ASP A 110 -11.88 -39.00 -21.04
C ASP A 110 -13.09 -39.43 -21.88
N SER A 111 -14.21 -38.70 -21.77
CA SER A 111 -15.45 -38.94 -22.51
C SER A 111 -16.08 -37.63 -22.99
N ALA A 112 -17.03 -37.73 -23.92
CA ALA A 112 -17.91 -36.60 -24.17
C ALA A 112 -18.78 -36.35 -22.93
N GLN A 113 -18.80 -35.12 -22.41
CA GLN A 113 -19.53 -34.78 -21.20
C GLN A 113 -19.90 -33.28 -21.14
N ALA A 114 -20.95 -32.98 -20.40
CA ALA A 114 -21.33 -31.61 -20.06
C ALA A 114 -20.67 -31.24 -18.73
N ALA A 115 -19.56 -30.50 -18.79
CA ALA A 115 -18.79 -30.14 -17.60
C ALA A 115 -19.32 -28.83 -17.00
N PRO A 116 -19.84 -28.84 -15.75
CA PRO A 116 -20.37 -27.62 -15.13
C PRO A 116 -19.25 -26.77 -14.53
N PHE A 117 -19.32 -25.47 -14.74
CA PHE A 117 -18.43 -24.47 -14.16
C PHE A 117 -19.21 -23.29 -13.60
N THR A 118 -18.65 -22.62 -12.61
CA THR A 118 -19.02 -21.26 -12.21
C THR A 118 -17.99 -20.30 -12.79
N LEU A 119 -18.44 -19.38 -13.64
CA LEU A 119 -17.65 -18.24 -14.12
C LEU A 119 -17.82 -17.07 -13.16
N SER A 120 -16.74 -16.45 -12.70
CA SER A 120 -16.77 -15.15 -12.01
C SER A 120 -15.95 -14.10 -12.74
N THR A 121 -16.38 -12.83 -12.70
CA THR A 121 -15.62 -11.66 -13.20
C THR A 121 -16.26 -10.36 -12.72
N CYS A 122 -15.49 -9.28 -12.65
CA CYS A 122 -16.02 -7.91 -12.51
C CYS A 122 -16.42 -7.29 -13.86
N GLY A 123 -15.67 -7.62 -14.92
CA GLY A 123 -15.76 -6.98 -16.22
C GLY A 123 -16.61 -7.73 -17.23
N GLY A 124 -16.07 -7.97 -18.41
CA GLY A 124 -16.66 -8.78 -19.46
C GLY A 124 -15.84 -10.02 -19.77
N VAL A 125 -16.51 -11.17 -19.92
CA VAL A 125 -15.91 -12.42 -20.35
C VAL A 125 -16.73 -13.04 -21.48
N THR A 126 -16.05 -13.42 -22.57
CA THR A 126 -16.62 -14.22 -23.66
C THR A 126 -15.80 -15.50 -23.83
N LEU A 127 -16.49 -16.65 -23.92
CA LEU A 127 -15.88 -17.98 -23.98
C LEU A 127 -16.16 -18.64 -25.32
N TRP A 128 -15.13 -19.25 -25.90
CA TRP A 128 -15.25 -20.17 -27.03
C TRP A 128 -14.62 -21.51 -26.68
N LEU A 129 -15.29 -22.59 -27.06
CA LEU A 129 -14.79 -23.95 -26.92
C LEU A 129 -14.69 -24.58 -28.31
N ASN A 130 -13.48 -24.98 -28.70
CA ASN A 130 -13.20 -25.52 -30.04
C ASN A 130 -13.67 -24.59 -31.18
N GLY A 131 -13.57 -23.28 -30.98
CA GLY A 131 -14.00 -22.24 -31.93
C GLY A 131 -15.49 -21.85 -31.84
N GLU A 132 -16.32 -22.63 -31.15
CA GLU A 132 -17.75 -22.35 -31.00
C GLU A 132 -18.03 -21.46 -29.79
N PRO A 133 -18.88 -20.41 -29.90
CA PRO A 133 -19.22 -19.53 -28.79
C PRO A 133 -20.04 -20.29 -27.73
N ILE A 134 -19.66 -20.15 -26.46
CA ILE A 134 -20.31 -20.82 -25.32
C ILE A 134 -21.10 -19.84 -24.45
N THR A 135 -20.47 -18.74 -24.06
CA THR A 135 -21.07 -17.78 -23.13
C THR A 135 -20.47 -16.40 -23.34
N ARG A 136 -21.31 -15.38 -23.15
CA ARG A 136 -20.90 -13.98 -23.02
C ARG A 136 -21.51 -13.44 -21.73
N PHE A 137 -20.68 -13.07 -20.78
CA PHE A 137 -21.07 -12.56 -19.47
C PHE A 137 -20.39 -11.22 -19.23
N THR A 138 -21.16 -10.12 -19.25
CA THR A 138 -20.62 -8.77 -19.22
C THR A 138 -21.27 -7.90 -18.14
N PRO A 139 -21.08 -8.24 -16.84
CA PRO A 139 -21.60 -7.44 -15.74
C PRO A 139 -21.00 -6.03 -15.68
N PHE A 140 -19.69 -5.86 -15.90
CA PHE A 140 -18.97 -4.58 -15.75
C PHE A 140 -19.27 -3.86 -14.43
N THR A 141 -19.38 -4.64 -13.36
CA THR A 141 -19.57 -4.20 -11.97
C THR A 141 -18.20 -3.95 -11.35
N ARG A 142 -17.73 -2.70 -11.46
CA ARG A 142 -16.42 -2.26 -10.96
C ARG A 142 -16.09 -2.87 -9.59
N ASN A 143 -14.99 -3.62 -9.52
CA ASN A 143 -14.42 -4.22 -8.30
C ASN A 143 -15.44 -5.04 -7.47
N THR A 144 -16.48 -5.55 -8.12
CA THR A 144 -17.47 -6.41 -7.49
C THR A 144 -17.68 -7.61 -8.39
N GLU A 145 -17.11 -8.75 -8.02
CA GLU A 145 -17.27 -9.97 -8.81
C GLU A 145 -18.75 -10.37 -8.92
N GLN A 146 -19.18 -10.69 -10.14
CA GLN A 146 -20.44 -11.35 -10.40
C GLN A 146 -20.17 -12.77 -10.85
N THR A 147 -21.14 -13.66 -10.67
CA THR A 147 -21.01 -15.06 -11.05
C THR A 147 -22.13 -15.49 -11.99
N CYS A 148 -21.83 -16.44 -12.87
CA CYS A 148 -22.83 -17.15 -13.64
C CYS A 148 -22.45 -18.63 -13.80
N ALA A 149 -23.45 -19.50 -13.78
CA ALA A 149 -23.25 -20.92 -14.07
C ALA A 149 -23.14 -21.12 -15.58
N ILE A 150 -22.13 -21.88 -16.01
CA ILE A 150 -21.91 -22.24 -17.41
C ILE A 150 -21.73 -23.76 -17.52
N THR A 151 -21.92 -24.29 -18.72
CA THR A 151 -21.66 -25.70 -19.01
C THR A 151 -20.82 -25.80 -20.27
N LEU A 152 -19.65 -26.43 -20.17
CA LEU A 152 -18.77 -26.68 -21.30
C LEU A 152 -19.11 -28.04 -21.93
N PRO A 153 -19.55 -28.10 -23.20
CA PRO A 153 -19.82 -29.35 -23.90
C PRO A 153 -18.51 -29.99 -24.39
N LEU A 154 -17.79 -30.66 -23.48
CA LEU A 154 -16.50 -31.29 -23.77
C LEU A 154 -16.69 -32.51 -24.67
N LYS A 155 -15.84 -32.62 -25.70
CA LYS A 155 -15.66 -33.85 -26.48
C LYS A 155 -14.61 -34.72 -25.80
N ALA A 156 -14.62 -36.03 -26.08
CA ALA A 156 -13.54 -36.90 -25.65
C ALA A 156 -12.21 -36.44 -26.27
N GLY A 157 -11.13 -36.45 -25.48
CA GLY A 157 -9.81 -35.94 -25.87
C GLY A 157 -9.59 -34.47 -25.51
N MET A 158 -8.85 -33.76 -26.36
CA MET A 158 -8.46 -32.35 -26.16
C MET A 158 -9.57 -31.39 -26.57
N ASN A 159 -9.82 -30.37 -25.74
CA ASN A 159 -10.77 -29.29 -26.02
C ASN A 159 -10.09 -27.94 -25.80
N THR A 160 -9.99 -27.13 -26.85
CA THR A 160 -9.36 -25.81 -26.76
C THR A 160 -10.35 -24.80 -26.22
N LEU A 161 -10.04 -24.20 -25.08
CA LEU A 161 -10.82 -23.13 -24.47
C LEU A 161 -10.11 -21.80 -24.72
N VAL A 162 -10.84 -20.84 -25.30
CA VAL A 162 -10.40 -19.45 -25.44
C VAL A 162 -11.31 -18.55 -24.61
N VAL A 163 -10.70 -17.69 -23.80
CA VAL A 163 -11.36 -16.71 -22.93
C VAL A 163 -10.94 -15.31 -23.40
N HIS A 164 -11.89 -14.51 -23.87
CA HIS A 164 -11.70 -13.06 -23.96
C HIS A 164 -12.15 -12.45 -22.64
N SER A 165 -11.26 -11.69 -22.00
CA SER A 165 -11.59 -10.88 -20.83
C SER A 165 -11.41 -9.40 -21.17
N GLU A 166 -12.25 -8.55 -20.59
CA GLU A 166 -12.18 -7.10 -20.77
C GLU A 166 -12.72 -6.34 -19.56
N GLU A 167 -12.30 -5.09 -19.39
CA GLU A 167 -12.82 -4.19 -18.36
C GLU A 167 -12.66 -2.72 -18.79
N LEU A 168 -13.55 -1.85 -18.33
CA LEU A 168 -13.28 -0.42 -18.29
C LEU A 168 -12.52 -0.11 -17.00
N CYS A 169 -11.22 0.15 -17.10
CA CYS A 169 -10.40 0.48 -15.96
C CYS A 169 -10.60 1.93 -15.50
N GLU A 170 -10.79 2.08 -14.20
CA GLU A 170 -10.96 3.34 -13.50
C GLU A 170 -10.16 3.30 -12.20
N ARG A 171 -8.88 3.73 -12.25
CA ARG A 171 -7.89 3.61 -11.16
C ARG A 171 -7.59 2.15 -10.82
N ASP A 172 -7.60 1.81 -9.53
CA ASP A 172 -7.57 0.45 -9.00
C ASP A 172 -8.75 -0.32 -9.58
N THR A 173 -8.46 -1.26 -10.49
CA THR A 173 -9.49 -2.01 -11.19
C THR A 173 -9.24 -3.49 -11.07
N ASP A 174 -10.23 -4.21 -10.57
CA ASP A 174 -10.22 -5.67 -10.55
C ASP A 174 -10.50 -6.25 -11.93
N TYR A 175 -9.43 -6.44 -12.70
CA TYR A 175 -9.48 -7.03 -14.02
C TYR A 175 -9.15 -8.51 -13.94
N LEU A 176 -10.16 -9.32 -13.61
CA LEU A 176 -9.99 -10.75 -13.36
C LEU A 176 -11.13 -11.61 -13.88
N PHE A 177 -10.89 -12.92 -13.99
CA PHE A 177 -11.94 -13.92 -14.15
C PHE A 177 -11.58 -15.23 -13.43
N SER A 178 -12.58 -16.02 -13.03
CA SER A 178 -12.39 -17.39 -12.52
C SER A 178 -13.27 -18.39 -13.25
N LEU A 179 -12.74 -19.58 -13.52
CA LEU A 179 -13.48 -20.72 -14.06
C LEU A 179 -13.37 -21.87 -13.06
N CYS A 180 -14.33 -21.93 -12.14
CA CYS A 180 -14.35 -22.90 -11.05
C CYS A 180 -15.18 -24.14 -11.44
N TYR A 181 -14.53 -25.30 -11.51
CA TYR A 181 -15.18 -26.54 -11.90
C TYR A 181 -16.09 -27.09 -10.80
N GLN A 182 -17.33 -27.42 -11.15
CA GLN A 182 -18.36 -27.87 -10.20
C GLN A 182 -18.68 -29.37 -10.31
N GLY A 183 -18.08 -30.08 -11.27
CA GLY A 183 -18.36 -31.50 -11.48
C GLY A 183 -17.62 -32.40 -10.49
N ASP A 184 -18.13 -33.63 -10.35
CA ASP A 184 -17.56 -34.63 -9.43
C ASP A 184 -16.45 -35.47 -10.08
N ASP A 185 -16.41 -35.53 -11.42
CA ASP A 185 -15.36 -36.22 -12.17
C ASP A 185 -14.03 -35.46 -12.08
N THR A 186 -12.92 -36.13 -12.41
CA THR A 186 -11.64 -35.43 -12.57
C THR A 186 -11.47 -35.01 -14.02
N LEU A 187 -11.19 -33.72 -14.25
CA LEU A 187 -10.68 -33.22 -15.51
C LEU A 187 -9.17 -32.96 -15.41
N PHE A 188 -8.53 -32.80 -16.56
CA PHE A 188 -7.15 -32.33 -16.64
C PHE A 188 -7.07 -31.15 -17.59
N TRP A 189 -6.15 -30.23 -17.37
CA TRP A 189 -5.90 -29.14 -18.32
C TRP A 189 -4.41 -28.89 -18.49
N GLN A 190 -4.06 -28.32 -19.64
CA GLN A 190 -2.70 -28.00 -20.03
C GLN A 190 -2.67 -26.71 -20.86
N LEU A 191 -1.48 -26.16 -21.13
CA LEU A 191 -1.33 -24.85 -21.78
C LEU A 191 -1.49 -24.93 -23.30
N ASP A 192 -1.07 -26.06 -23.88
CA ASP A 192 -0.95 -26.27 -25.32
C ASP A 192 -1.33 -27.72 -25.67
N ASP A 193 -1.71 -28.00 -26.91
CA ASP A 193 -2.02 -29.36 -27.36
C ASP A 193 -0.74 -30.19 -27.57
N ASP A 194 0.41 -29.55 -27.77
CA ASP A 194 1.72 -30.19 -27.67
C ASP A 194 2.08 -30.47 -26.19
N VAL A 195 2.00 -31.75 -25.83
CA VAL A 195 2.29 -32.26 -24.48
C VAL A 195 3.73 -31.96 -24.04
N ALA A 196 4.70 -31.99 -24.96
CA ALA A 196 6.10 -31.72 -24.63
C ALA A 196 6.30 -30.23 -24.32
N LEU A 197 5.76 -29.36 -25.16
CA LEU A 197 5.78 -27.91 -24.93
C LEU A 197 5.06 -27.55 -23.63
N SER A 198 3.89 -28.13 -23.37
CA SER A 198 3.16 -27.84 -22.14
C SER A 198 3.90 -28.32 -20.89
N ALA A 199 4.61 -29.45 -20.94
CA ALA A 199 5.44 -29.92 -19.84
C ALA A 199 6.64 -28.99 -19.57
N GLN A 200 7.29 -28.49 -20.63
CA GLN A 200 8.37 -27.50 -20.52
C GLN A 200 7.89 -26.20 -19.86
N LEU A 201 6.75 -25.67 -20.32
CA LEU A 201 6.16 -24.45 -19.75
C LEU A 201 5.73 -24.64 -18.29
N ALA A 202 5.21 -25.81 -17.92
CA ALA A 202 4.87 -26.13 -16.54
C ALA A 202 6.11 -26.20 -15.62
N ALA A 203 7.22 -26.74 -16.11
CA ALA A 203 8.48 -26.74 -15.37
C ALA A 203 9.04 -25.32 -15.20
N LEU A 204 8.98 -24.50 -16.27
CA LEU A 204 9.39 -23.10 -16.21
C LEU A 204 8.50 -22.28 -15.26
N ASP A 205 7.20 -22.54 -15.25
CA ASP A 205 6.24 -21.93 -14.33
C ASP A 205 6.60 -22.19 -12.86
N SER A 206 6.91 -23.45 -12.53
CA SER A 206 7.33 -23.82 -11.17
C SER A 206 8.62 -23.11 -10.78
N TRP A 207 9.58 -23.00 -11.70
CA TRP A 207 10.84 -22.30 -11.46
C TRP A 207 10.67 -20.78 -11.29
N VAL A 208 9.92 -20.13 -12.18
CA VAL A 208 9.67 -18.68 -12.15
C VAL A 208 8.91 -18.25 -10.89
N ASN A 209 7.93 -19.05 -10.45
CA ASN A 209 7.19 -18.77 -9.21
C ASN A 209 8.05 -19.01 -7.95
N GLY A 210 9.06 -19.86 -8.03
CA GLY A 210 10.02 -20.13 -6.95
C GLY A 210 11.19 -19.14 -6.87
N LEU A 211 11.19 -18.08 -7.68
CA LEU A 211 12.23 -17.05 -7.63
C LEU A 211 12.12 -16.20 -6.36
N THR A 212 13.26 -15.96 -5.74
CA THR A 212 13.38 -15.19 -4.50
C THR A 212 14.56 -14.21 -4.60
N LEU A 213 14.52 -13.15 -3.78
CA LEU A 213 15.66 -12.28 -3.55
C LEU A 213 16.46 -12.80 -2.35
N GLU A 214 17.78 -12.77 -2.42
CA GLU A 214 18.64 -13.02 -1.26
C GLU A 214 18.38 -11.97 -0.16
N ASN A 215 18.28 -10.70 -0.56
CA ASN A 215 17.93 -9.59 0.32
C ASN A 215 16.95 -8.66 -0.41
N ASN A 216 15.84 -8.30 0.24
CA ASN A 216 14.89 -7.33 -0.28
C ASN A 216 15.23 -5.88 0.10
N LEU A 217 16.19 -5.65 0.98
CA LEU A 217 16.73 -4.33 1.33
C LEU A 217 18.22 -4.29 1.04
N ILE A 218 18.63 -3.46 0.07
CA ILE A 218 20.00 -3.47 -0.45
C ILE A 218 20.69 -2.11 -0.37
N GLN A 219 21.97 -2.15 0.00
CA GLN A 219 22.92 -1.04 -0.07
C GLN A 219 23.78 -1.05 -1.35
N PRO A 220 24.33 -2.17 -1.82
CA PRO A 220 24.97 -2.18 -3.14
C PRO A 220 23.90 -2.10 -4.23
N PRO A 221 24.19 -1.51 -5.40
CA PRO A 221 23.27 -1.49 -6.53
C PRO A 221 23.29 -2.84 -7.29
N VAL A 222 23.19 -3.95 -6.56
CA VAL A 222 23.20 -5.31 -7.11
C VAL A 222 22.13 -6.11 -6.39
N LEU A 223 21.27 -6.79 -7.16
CA LEU A 223 20.33 -7.78 -6.63
C LEU A 223 20.84 -9.19 -6.93
N VAL A 224 20.71 -10.07 -5.94
CA VAL A 224 20.97 -11.50 -6.11
C VAL A 224 19.64 -12.23 -6.07
N LEU A 225 19.36 -12.98 -7.13
CA LEU A 225 18.18 -13.80 -7.27
C LEU A 225 18.55 -15.27 -7.09
N ASN A 226 17.68 -16.01 -6.40
CA ASN A 226 17.83 -17.43 -6.12
C ASN A 226 16.58 -18.21 -6.53
N SER A 227 16.77 -19.49 -6.83
CA SER A 227 15.69 -20.46 -7.04
C SER A 227 15.96 -21.73 -6.25
N ALA A 228 14.90 -22.30 -5.66
CA ALA A 228 14.98 -23.60 -4.98
C ALA A 228 15.18 -24.77 -5.96
N GLN A 229 14.82 -24.58 -7.23
CA GLN A 229 14.85 -25.62 -8.25
C GLN A 229 15.81 -25.22 -9.38
N PRO A 230 16.54 -26.17 -9.97
CA PRO A 230 17.38 -25.90 -11.12
C PRO A 230 16.52 -25.45 -12.31
N LEU A 231 16.97 -24.43 -13.04
CA LEU A 231 16.31 -23.99 -14.27
C LEU A 231 16.18 -25.18 -15.24
N PRO A 232 14.96 -25.52 -15.73
CA PRO A 232 14.74 -26.74 -16.50
C PRO A 232 15.31 -26.69 -17.91
N GLU A 233 15.44 -25.51 -18.51
CA GLU A 233 15.96 -25.31 -19.86
C GLU A 233 16.59 -23.91 -19.96
N SER A 234 17.52 -23.71 -20.91
CA SER A 234 18.11 -22.40 -21.13
C SER A 234 17.04 -21.36 -21.51
N VAL A 235 17.05 -20.20 -20.85
CA VAL A 235 16.10 -19.10 -21.15
C VAL A 235 16.82 -17.79 -21.44
N THR A 236 16.17 -16.94 -22.23
CA THR A 236 16.53 -15.51 -22.25
C THR A 236 15.79 -14.83 -21.11
N MET A 237 16.55 -14.28 -20.16
CA MET A 237 16.02 -13.53 -19.03
C MET A 237 16.15 -12.03 -19.30
N ALA A 238 15.03 -11.31 -19.21
CA ALA A 238 14.98 -9.86 -19.28
C ALA A 238 14.50 -9.28 -17.95
N HIS A 239 15.17 -8.23 -17.48
CA HIS A 239 14.82 -7.51 -16.28
C HIS A 239 14.43 -6.08 -16.63
N ARG A 240 13.44 -5.54 -15.94
CA ARG A 240 13.11 -4.11 -15.94
C ARG A 240 12.62 -3.68 -14.56
N LEU A 241 12.73 -2.39 -14.27
CA LEU A 241 12.25 -1.80 -13.02
C LEU A 241 10.86 -1.18 -13.21
N ILE A 242 10.03 -1.28 -12.18
CA ILE A 242 8.82 -0.50 -11.99
C ILE A 242 8.97 0.28 -10.69
N GLY A 243 8.58 1.57 -10.69
CA GLY A 243 8.56 2.39 -9.50
C GLY A 243 7.22 2.30 -8.79
N ASN A 244 7.23 2.35 -7.46
CA ASN A 244 6.01 2.42 -6.67
C ASN A 244 5.29 3.77 -6.88
N VAL A 245 4.03 3.87 -6.45
CA VAL A 245 3.26 5.10 -6.47
C VAL A 245 4.07 6.20 -5.78
N ASN A 246 4.12 7.35 -6.43
CA ASN A 246 4.87 8.51 -5.99
C ASN A 246 6.40 8.49 -6.16
N GLU A 247 6.96 7.46 -6.78
CA GLU A 247 8.40 7.35 -7.04
C GLU A 247 8.75 7.57 -8.52
N SER A 248 10.01 7.92 -8.80
CA SER A 248 10.53 7.97 -10.16
C SER A 248 11.54 6.86 -10.37
N VAL A 249 11.42 6.18 -11.50
CA VAL A 249 12.31 5.10 -11.91
C VAL A 249 12.96 5.48 -13.24
N PRO A 250 14.29 5.38 -13.38
CA PRO A 250 14.93 5.58 -14.68
C PRO A 250 14.54 4.45 -15.63
N ALA A 251 14.46 4.75 -16.93
CA ALA A 251 14.34 3.71 -17.94
C ALA A 251 15.59 2.81 -17.89
N TRP A 252 15.40 1.57 -17.45
CA TRP A 252 16.48 0.59 -17.30
C TRP A 252 15.98 -0.81 -17.68
N GLN A 253 16.81 -1.55 -18.41
CA GLN A 253 16.59 -2.94 -18.75
C GLN A 253 17.93 -3.68 -18.81
N GLN A 254 17.93 -4.94 -18.39
CA GLN A 254 19.08 -5.85 -18.55
C GLN A 254 18.60 -7.15 -19.18
N LYS A 255 19.36 -7.71 -20.12
CA LYS A 255 19.09 -9.00 -20.72
C LYS A 255 20.29 -9.93 -20.56
N GLN A 256 20.04 -11.18 -20.25
CA GLN A 256 21.07 -12.22 -20.16
C GLN A 256 20.51 -13.59 -20.52
N THR A 257 21.39 -14.52 -20.88
CA THR A 257 21.02 -15.93 -21.07
C THR A 257 21.36 -16.69 -19.81
N LEU A 258 20.39 -17.41 -19.26
CA LEU A 258 20.61 -18.31 -18.13
C LEU A 258 20.69 -19.75 -18.64
N PRO A 259 21.79 -20.49 -18.35
CA PRO A 259 21.94 -21.87 -18.78
C PRO A 259 21.06 -22.82 -17.96
N VAL A 260 20.74 -23.97 -18.55
CA VAL A 260 20.08 -25.08 -17.83
C VAL A 260 20.82 -25.40 -16.52
N GLY A 261 20.06 -25.70 -15.46
CA GLY A 261 20.60 -25.98 -14.14
C GLY A 261 20.94 -24.77 -13.28
N ASN A 262 20.73 -23.53 -13.77
CA ASN A 262 20.98 -22.33 -12.98
C ASN A 262 20.07 -22.26 -11.73
N LEU A 263 20.66 -21.92 -10.58
CA LEU A 263 19.99 -21.77 -9.28
C LEU A 263 20.02 -20.33 -8.74
N GLY A 264 20.75 -19.43 -9.40
CA GLY A 264 20.89 -18.04 -8.98
C GLY A 264 21.75 -17.22 -9.92
N TRP A 265 21.53 -15.91 -9.88
CA TRP A 265 22.25 -14.93 -10.70
C TRP A 265 22.19 -13.53 -10.10
N GLN A 266 22.95 -12.62 -10.69
CA GLN A 266 23.02 -11.21 -10.26
C GLN A 266 22.42 -10.27 -11.31
N VAL A 267 21.88 -9.16 -10.83
CA VAL A 267 21.33 -8.07 -11.63
C VAL A 267 21.96 -6.75 -11.19
N ASP A 268 22.56 -6.03 -12.14
CA ASP A 268 23.23 -4.76 -11.90
C ASP A 268 22.25 -3.59 -12.04
N LEU A 269 21.99 -2.89 -10.94
CA LEU A 269 21.05 -1.78 -10.92
C LEU A 269 21.74 -0.44 -11.22
N PRO A 270 21.00 0.58 -11.68
CA PRO A 270 21.51 1.95 -11.75
C PRO A 270 22.02 2.42 -10.37
N ALA A 271 23.27 2.90 -10.32
CA ALA A 271 23.90 3.32 -9.06
C ALA A 271 23.17 4.47 -8.35
N VAL A 272 22.41 5.29 -9.10
CA VAL A 272 21.64 6.44 -8.61
C VAL A 272 20.31 6.07 -7.95
N LEU A 273 19.92 4.80 -8.02
CA LEU A 273 18.62 4.34 -7.52
C LEU A 273 18.56 4.45 -5.99
N VAL A 274 17.49 5.04 -5.45
CA VAL A 274 17.14 5.09 -4.02
C VAL A 274 15.62 5.13 -3.93
N GLY A 275 15.01 4.21 -3.19
CA GLY A 275 13.54 4.06 -3.17
C GLY A 275 13.10 2.61 -3.12
N TYR A 276 11.80 2.37 -3.29
CA TYR A 276 11.19 1.04 -3.26
C TYR A 276 10.65 0.68 -4.64
N TYR A 277 11.20 -0.39 -5.21
CA TYR A 277 11.01 -0.74 -6.61
C TYR A 277 10.60 -2.19 -6.77
N ASP A 278 10.00 -2.47 -7.91
CA ASP A 278 9.66 -3.80 -8.36
C ASP A 278 10.60 -4.21 -9.50
N LEU A 279 11.27 -5.35 -9.34
CA LEU A 279 12.04 -5.99 -10.39
C LEU A 279 11.15 -6.97 -11.15
N VAL A 280 10.84 -6.68 -12.40
CA VAL A 280 10.14 -7.61 -13.29
C VAL A 280 11.16 -8.52 -13.96
N CYS A 281 11.09 -9.81 -13.65
CA CYS A 281 11.87 -10.89 -14.25
C CYS A 281 11.02 -11.57 -15.33
N ALA A 282 11.41 -11.42 -16.60
CA ALA A 282 10.73 -12.00 -17.75
C ALA A 282 11.59 -13.11 -18.38
N ALA A 283 11.17 -14.36 -18.20
CA ALA A 283 11.85 -15.53 -18.75
C ALA A 283 11.16 -15.96 -20.06
N THR A 284 11.90 -15.94 -21.16
CA THR A 284 11.40 -16.37 -22.48
C THR A 284 11.99 -17.71 -22.88
N CYS A 285 11.11 -18.67 -23.21
CA CYS A 285 11.43 -20.00 -23.74
C CYS A 285 10.45 -20.35 -24.87
N ASN A 286 10.94 -20.88 -25.99
CA ASN A 286 10.11 -21.28 -27.13
C ASN A 286 9.11 -20.21 -27.63
N GLY A 287 9.49 -18.93 -27.53
CA GLY A 287 8.64 -17.80 -27.94
C GLY A 287 7.54 -17.42 -26.94
N VAL A 288 7.43 -18.11 -25.80
CA VAL A 288 6.51 -17.79 -24.70
C VAL A 288 7.29 -17.14 -23.55
N THR A 289 6.74 -16.06 -22.99
CA THR A 289 7.34 -15.33 -21.87
C THR A 289 6.51 -15.43 -20.61
N LEU A 290 7.15 -15.80 -19.50
CA LEU A 290 6.58 -15.78 -18.15
C LEU A 290 7.20 -14.63 -17.36
N THR A 291 6.40 -13.95 -16.55
CA THR A 291 6.87 -12.82 -15.74
C THR A 291 6.67 -13.06 -14.25
N ARG A 292 7.68 -12.71 -13.46
CA ARG A 292 7.63 -12.62 -11.99
C ARG A 292 8.06 -11.23 -11.55
N THR A 293 7.32 -10.62 -10.64
CA THR A 293 7.70 -9.33 -10.05
C THR A 293 8.21 -9.54 -8.63
N LEU A 294 9.34 -8.94 -8.25
CA LEU A 294 9.90 -9.02 -6.90
C LEU A 294 10.18 -7.61 -6.38
N SER A 295 9.59 -7.24 -5.24
CA SER A 295 9.76 -5.92 -4.63
C SER A 295 11.02 -5.84 -3.76
N PHE A 296 11.72 -4.71 -3.83
CA PHE A 296 12.92 -4.44 -3.03
C PHE A 296 13.11 -2.95 -2.73
N GLY A 297 13.74 -2.64 -1.61
CA GLY A 297 14.17 -1.31 -1.22
C GLY A 297 15.66 -1.10 -1.51
N ARG A 298 15.99 -0.01 -2.19
CA ARG A 298 17.36 0.48 -2.38
C ARG A 298 17.63 1.62 -1.41
N LEU A 299 18.45 1.35 -0.41
CA LEU A 299 18.66 2.26 0.73
C LEU A 299 19.48 3.50 0.38
N PRO A 300 19.13 4.68 0.92
CA PRO A 300 19.94 5.89 0.77
C PRO A 300 21.31 5.68 1.42
N SER A 301 22.37 6.15 0.75
CA SER A 301 23.72 6.19 1.32
C SER A 301 23.96 7.44 2.17
N GLN A 302 23.12 8.46 2.04
CA GLN A 302 23.26 9.75 2.72
C GLN A 302 22.30 9.85 3.90
N THR A 303 22.85 10.05 5.09
CA THR A 303 22.08 10.41 6.30
C THR A 303 21.93 11.92 6.40
N MET A 304 20.95 12.38 7.19
CA MET A 304 20.88 13.79 7.59
C MET A 304 22.20 14.18 8.30
N PRO A 305 22.92 15.22 7.85
CA PRO A 305 24.09 15.69 8.56
C PRO A 305 23.71 16.26 9.93
N ALA A 306 24.64 16.24 10.89
CA ALA A 306 24.44 16.81 12.23
C ALA A 306 24.34 18.34 12.17
N LEU A 307 23.15 18.85 11.84
CA LEU A 307 22.84 20.26 11.68
C LEU A 307 21.94 20.70 12.84
N PRO A 308 22.40 21.63 13.71
CA PRO A 308 21.73 21.92 14.97
C PRO A 308 20.43 22.71 14.80
N THR A 309 20.27 23.47 13.71
CA THR A 309 19.10 24.33 13.50
C THR A 309 18.18 23.77 12.42
N LEU A 310 16.87 23.97 12.60
CA LEU A 310 15.88 23.63 11.57
C LEU A 310 16.18 24.35 10.25
N ALA A 311 16.60 25.62 10.30
CA ALA A 311 16.95 26.39 9.11
C ALA A 311 18.10 25.75 8.31
N ALA A 312 19.14 25.24 8.98
CA ALA A 312 20.22 24.53 8.31
C ALA A 312 19.76 23.20 7.70
N ARG A 313 18.89 22.45 8.42
CA ARG A 313 18.29 21.21 7.90
C ARG A 313 17.41 21.47 6.68
N ARG A 314 16.60 22.53 6.68
CA ARG A 314 15.81 22.97 5.51
C ARG A 314 16.66 23.18 4.28
N GLU A 315 17.75 23.94 4.42
CA GLU A 315 18.66 24.22 3.30
C GLU A 315 19.27 22.93 2.75
N ALA A 316 19.75 22.03 3.63
CA ALA A 316 20.32 20.76 3.22
C ALA A 316 19.31 19.87 2.47
N VAL A 317 18.09 19.75 3.00
CA VAL A 317 17.00 18.96 2.38
C VAL A 317 16.56 19.56 1.05
N LEU A 318 16.44 20.89 0.95
CA LEU A 318 16.00 21.57 -0.26
C LEU A 318 17.02 21.39 -1.39
N ARG A 319 18.31 21.56 -1.12
CA ARG A 319 19.39 21.31 -2.09
C ARG A 319 19.46 19.84 -2.49
N HIS A 320 19.37 18.92 -1.54
CA HIS A 320 19.32 17.49 -1.83
C HIS A 320 18.14 17.15 -2.76
N THR A 321 16.96 17.70 -2.48
CA THR A 321 15.76 17.45 -3.28
C THR A 321 15.89 18.02 -4.70
N ALA A 322 16.49 19.21 -4.87
CA ALA A 322 16.74 19.78 -6.20
C ALA A 322 17.61 18.86 -7.07
N LEU A 323 18.65 18.26 -6.48
CA LEU A 323 19.62 17.43 -7.18
C LEU A 323 19.17 15.97 -7.36
N HIS A 324 18.49 15.40 -6.37
CA HIS A 324 18.26 13.95 -6.26
C HIS A 324 16.80 13.54 -6.06
N GLY A 325 15.88 14.49 -5.90
CA GLY A 325 14.47 14.17 -5.66
C GLY A 325 13.81 13.45 -6.85
N PHE A 326 12.66 12.83 -6.61
CA PHE A 326 11.83 12.29 -7.68
C PHE A 326 11.31 13.40 -8.62
N GLU A 327 10.97 13.02 -9.84
CA GLU A 327 10.58 13.91 -10.94
C GLU A 327 9.16 14.47 -10.73
N ARG A 328 8.97 15.27 -9.68
CA ARG A 328 7.70 15.88 -9.24
C ARG A 328 7.82 17.38 -9.03
N LEU A 329 6.69 18.06 -8.92
CA LEU A 329 6.66 19.51 -8.71
C LEU A 329 7.36 19.99 -7.42
N GLY A 330 7.44 19.18 -6.36
CA GLY A 330 8.25 19.54 -5.18
C GLY A 330 9.74 19.63 -5.50
N ARG A 331 10.27 18.77 -6.38
CA ARG A 331 11.63 18.92 -6.91
C ARG A 331 11.77 20.16 -7.78
N LEU A 332 10.78 20.44 -8.64
CA LEU A 332 10.81 21.68 -9.44
C LEU A 332 10.82 22.94 -8.55
N LEU A 333 10.02 22.97 -7.48
CA LEU A 333 10.04 24.04 -6.48
C LEU A 333 11.43 24.18 -5.84
N SER A 334 12.06 23.06 -5.49
CA SER A 334 13.42 23.04 -4.94
C SER A 334 14.46 23.57 -5.92
N ILE A 335 14.36 23.18 -7.20
CA ILE A 335 15.21 23.67 -8.29
C ILE A 335 15.06 25.19 -8.44
N VAL A 336 13.82 25.69 -8.49
CA VAL A 336 13.57 27.13 -8.64
C VAL A 336 13.99 27.91 -7.40
N ALA A 337 13.82 27.36 -6.20
CA ALA A 337 14.23 28.04 -4.97
C ALA A 337 15.76 28.14 -4.82
N THR A 338 16.49 27.10 -5.22
CA THR A 338 17.95 27.00 -5.01
C THR A 338 18.78 27.43 -6.22
N GLY A 339 18.20 27.35 -7.43
CA GLY A 339 18.92 27.50 -8.70
C GLY A 339 19.74 26.25 -9.10
N GLU A 340 19.71 25.18 -8.31
CA GLU A 340 20.43 23.94 -8.57
C GLU A 340 19.58 22.93 -9.35
N GLY A 341 20.20 22.04 -10.13
CA GLY A 341 19.46 20.99 -10.85
C GLY A 341 18.61 21.45 -12.04
N SER A 342 18.82 22.67 -12.54
CA SER A 342 18.00 23.32 -13.59
C SER A 342 17.76 22.50 -14.88
N LYS A 343 18.65 21.57 -15.22
CA LYS A 343 18.47 20.65 -16.37
C LYS A 343 17.22 19.76 -16.25
N ALA A 344 16.79 19.42 -15.03
CA ALA A 344 15.60 18.59 -14.79
C ALA A 344 14.29 19.40 -14.81
N ALA A 345 14.34 20.74 -14.78
CA ALA A 345 13.15 21.57 -14.59
C ALA A 345 12.08 21.38 -15.69
N ALA A 346 12.49 21.44 -16.97
CA ALA A 346 11.56 21.34 -18.09
C ALA A 346 10.90 19.94 -18.21
N PRO A 347 11.64 18.81 -18.12
CA PRO A 347 11.02 17.48 -18.07
C PRO A 347 10.00 17.31 -16.94
N ILE A 348 10.33 17.75 -15.72
CA ILE A 348 9.43 17.66 -14.56
C ILE A 348 8.15 18.47 -14.82
N LEU A 349 8.31 19.73 -15.25
CA LEU A 349 7.17 20.59 -15.53
C LEU A 349 6.27 19.99 -16.63
N ASN A 350 6.87 19.45 -17.70
CA ASN A 350 6.12 18.84 -18.79
C ASN A 350 5.30 17.63 -18.31
N SER A 351 5.92 16.75 -17.52
CA SER A 351 5.24 15.58 -16.94
C SER A 351 4.06 16.00 -16.03
N ALA A 352 4.29 16.97 -15.14
CA ALA A 352 3.25 17.47 -14.24
C ALA A 352 2.08 18.13 -15.00
N LEU A 353 2.38 18.99 -15.98
CA LEU A 353 1.35 19.63 -16.81
C LEU A 353 0.56 18.61 -17.63
N GLN A 354 1.20 17.55 -18.11
CA GLN A 354 0.53 16.46 -18.83
C GLN A 354 -0.45 15.72 -17.90
N LYS A 355 0.00 15.33 -16.70
CA LYS A 355 -0.84 14.69 -15.68
C LYS A 355 -2.07 15.53 -15.34
N ILE A 356 -1.87 16.83 -15.07
CA ILE A 356 -2.94 17.78 -14.73
C ILE A 356 -3.90 17.98 -15.91
N SER A 357 -3.38 18.20 -17.12
CA SER A 357 -4.22 18.44 -18.30
C SER A 357 -5.04 17.22 -18.70
N ARG A 358 -4.52 16.02 -18.46
CA ARG A 358 -5.22 14.75 -18.70
C ARG A 358 -6.22 14.39 -17.61
N ARG A 359 -6.26 15.15 -16.51
CA ARG A 359 -7.07 14.87 -15.31
C ARG A 359 -6.85 13.45 -14.82
N GLU A 360 -5.58 13.05 -14.81
CA GLU A 360 -5.15 11.78 -14.27
C GLU A 360 -5.45 11.75 -12.77
N ASP A 361 -5.78 10.57 -12.23
CA ASP A 361 -5.97 10.41 -10.80
C ASP A 361 -4.75 10.92 -10.00
N CYS A 362 -5.02 11.53 -8.83
CA CYS A 362 -4.04 12.25 -8.04
C CYS A 362 -3.40 13.49 -8.72
N ALA A 363 -4.04 14.08 -9.74
CA ALA A 363 -3.57 15.33 -10.35
C ALA A 363 -3.63 16.53 -9.40
N ASP A 364 -4.56 16.53 -8.44
CA ASP A 364 -4.70 17.50 -7.37
C ASP A 364 -3.43 17.62 -6.51
N PHE A 365 -2.74 16.50 -6.22
CA PHE A 365 -1.46 16.51 -5.49
C PHE A 365 -0.33 17.21 -6.25
N GLN A 366 -0.43 17.32 -7.59
CA GLN A 366 0.49 18.11 -8.40
C GLN A 366 -0.03 19.54 -8.62
N LEU A 367 -1.35 19.74 -8.66
CA LEU A 367 -1.91 21.07 -8.89
C LEU A 367 -1.60 22.05 -7.75
N VAL A 368 -1.67 21.61 -6.50
CA VAL A 368 -1.34 22.46 -5.34
C VAL A 368 0.09 23.03 -5.43
N PRO A 369 1.17 22.22 -5.58
CA PRO A 369 2.51 22.76 -5.75
C PRO A 369 2.71 23.52 -7.08
N LEU A 370 1.91 23.26 -8.12
CA LEU A 370 1.91 24.08 -9.34
C LEU A 370 1.41 25.50 -9.08
N ILE A 371 0.34 25.65 -8.28
CA ILE A 371 -0.20 26.95 -7.87
C ILE A 371 0.78 27.65 -6.92
N TRP A 372 1.46 26.92 -6.04
CA TRP A 372 2.57 27.48 -5.25
C TRP A 372 3.66 28.07 -6.16
N LEU A 373 4.10 27.29 -7.15
CA LEU A 373 5.11 27.70 -8.12
C LEU A 373 4.68 28.99 -8.85
N TRP A 374 3.42 29.07 -9.27
CA TRP A 374 2.83 30.28 -9.85
C TRP A 374 2.89 31.47 -8.87
N GLN A 375 2.33 31.32 -7.67
CA GLN A 375 2.18 32.43 -6.72
C GLN A 375 3.52 33.00 -6.24
N ARG A 376 4.56 32.16 -6.04
CA ARG A 376 5.84 32.59 -5.48
C ARG A 376 6.90 32.91 -6.53
N TYR A 377 6.87 32.26 -7.69
CA TYR A 377 7.98 32.28 -8.65
C TYR A 377 7.62 32.70 -10.07
N GLN A 378 6.35 33.04 -10.36
CA GLN A 378 5.96 33.47 -11.71
C GLN A 378 6.90 34.57 -12.25
N GLY A 379 7.35 34.39 -13.50
CA GLY A 379 8.26 35.31 -14.18
C GLY A 379 9.74 35.09 -13.85
N GLN A 380 10.07 34.16 -12.96
CA GLN A 380 11.44 33.79 -12.60
C GLN A 380 11.80 32.44 -13.24
N GLN A 381 13.10 32.21 -13.50
CA GLN A 381 13.80 30.97 -13.94
C GLN A 381 13.22 30.15 -15.11
N LEU A 382 11.90 29.98 -15.19
CA LEU A 382 11.19 29.34 -16.29
C LEU A 382 10.90 30.33 -17.42
N PRO A 383 10.95 29.89 -18.69
CA PRO A 383 10.58 30.68 -19.85
C PRO A 383 9.13 31.22 -19.79
N PRO A 384 8.83 32.40 -20.39
CA PRO A 384 7.48 32.96 -20.43
C PRO A 384 6.42 32.03 -21.03
N GLN A 385 6.80 31.16 -21.99
CA GLN A 385 5.88 30.17 -22.56
C GLN A 385 5.43 29.12 -21.55
N ASP A 386 6.31 28.73 -20.62
CA ASP A 386 6.00 27.74 -19.61
C ASP A 386 5.06 28.33 -18.57
N TRP A 387 5.24 29.59 -18.19
CA TRP A 387 4.27 30.29 -17.35
C TRP A 387 2.88 30.41 -18.00
N ARG A 388 2.79 30.62 -19.32
CA ARG A 388 1.50 30.57 -20.02
C ARG A 388 0.84 29.19 -19.89
N ARG A 389 1.63 28.11 -20.03
CA ARG A 389 1.14 26.73 -19.89
C ARG A 389 0.70 26.42 -18.45
N VAL A 390 1.46 26.87 -17.46
CA VAL A 390 1.11 26.78 -16.03
C VAL A 390 -0.24 27.45 -15.78
N ARG A 391 -0.41 28.70 -16.23
CA ARG A 391 -1.67 29.43 -16.11
C ARG A 391 -2.84 28.71 -16.79
N SER A 392 -2.62 28.21 -18.01
CA SER A 392 -3.64 27.45 -18.74
C SER A 392 -4.05 26.17 -18.02
N ALA A 393 -3.10 25.45 -17.42
CA ALA A 393 -3.39 24.25 -16.63
C ALA A 393 -4.21 24.58 -15.37
N ILE A 394 -3.87 25.65 -14.65
CA ILE A 394 -4.62 26.12 -13.47
C ILE A 394 -6.07 26.49 -13.88
N LEU A 395 -6.26 27.25 -14.96
CA LEU A 395 -7.61 27.66 -15.38
C LEU A 395 -8.44 26.51 -15.94
N GLY A 396 -7.83 25.59 -16.71
CA GLY A 396 -8.52 24.51 -17.42
C GLY A 396 -8.80 23.25 -16.58
N PHE A 397 -8.35 23.22 -15.34
CA PHE A 397 -8.56 22.08 -14.45
C PHE A 397 -10.03 21.94 -14.02
N ARG A 398 -10.40 20.73 -13.60
CA ARG A 398 -11.70 20.41 -13.00
C ARG A 398 -11.52 20.37 -11.49
N TYR A 399 -12.06 21.35 -10.78
CA TYR A 399 -11.79 21.54 -9.36
C TYR A 399 -12.67 20.69 -8.45
N TRP A 400 -13.83 20.22 -8.93
CA TRP A 400 -14.72 19.39 -8.13
C TRP A 400 -15.73 18.60 -8.98
N VAL A 401 -16.47 17.69 -8.33
CA VAL A 401 -17.42 16.77 -8.99
C VAL A 401 -18.63 17.47 -9.61
N ASP A 402 -18.98 18.65 -9.11
CA ASP A 402 -20.04 19.52 -9.64
C ASP A 402 -19.63 20.26 -10.92
N GLU A 403 -18.39 20.08 -11.37
CA GLU A 403 -17.91 20.55 -12.66
C GLU A 403 -17.89 19.41 -13.69
N PRO A 404 -18.17 19.67 -14.98
CA PRO A 404 -18.19 18.65 -16.02
C PRO A 404 -16.85 17.89 -16.16
N GLY A 405 -16.93 16.56 -16.16
CA GLY A 405 -15.78 15.71 -16.45
C GLY A 405 -16.15 14.30 -16.88
N ASN A 406 -15.18 13.62 -17.47
CA ASN A 406 -15.21 12.23 -17.95
C ASN A 406 -14.00 11.45 -17.43
N ASP A 407 -13.32 12.00 -16.43
CA ASP A 407 -12.12 11.49 -15.78
C ASP A 407 -12.45 10.51 -14.64
N THR A 408 -11.40 9.92 -14.08
CA THR A 408 -11.47 8.95 -12.98
C THR A 408 -10.89 9.49 -11.67
N MET A 409 -10.75 10.82 -11.54
CA MET A 409 -10.12 11.41 -10.35
C MET A 409 -10.90 11.05 -9.07
N TRP A 410 -10.17 10.72 -8.00
CA TRP A 410 -10.72 10.46 -6.68
C TRP A 410 -10.97 11.76 -5.91
N PHE A 411 -12.23 12.13 -5.66
CA PHE A 411 -12.56 13.41 -5.02
C PHE A 411 -12.87 13.31 -3.52
N TRP A 412 -13.19 12.14 -2.99
CA TRP A 412 -13.97 12.01 -1.74
C TRP A 412 -13.21 11.45 -0.53
N SER A 413 -11.94 11.07 -0.65
CA SER A 413 -11.12 10.80 0.54
C SER A 413 -10.73 12.13 1.21
N GLU A 414 -10.35 12.04 2.48
CA GLU A 414 -9.90 13.16 3.30
C GLU A 414 -8.81 14.01 2.62
N ASN A 415 -7.73 13.36 2.19
CA ASN A 415 -6.58 14.00 1.55
C ASN A 415 -6.90 14.64 0.19
N HIS A 416 -7.78 14.00 -0.61
CA HIS A 416 -8.20 14.51 -1.92
C HIS A 416 -9.15 15.69 -1.76
N CYS A 417 -10.18 15.59 -0.90
CA CYS A 417 -11.05 16.72 -0.58
C CYS A 417 -10.23 17.95 -0.20
N LEU A 418 -9.23 17.78 0.68
CA LEU A 418 -8.32 18.85 1.04
C LEU A 418 -7.60 19.41 -0.19
N CYS A 419 -6.85 18.60 -0.93
CA CYS A 419 -6.03 19.08 -2.06
C CYS A 419 -6.86 19.76 -3.15
N PHE A 420 -8.03 19.22 -3.51
CA PHE A 420 -8.95 19.86 -4.46
C PHE A 420 -9.44 21.21 -3.96
N HIS A 421 -9.89 21.31 -2.71
CA HIS A 421 -10.42 22.56 -2.17
C HIS A 421 -9.30 23.60 -1.95
N VAL A 422 -8.10 23.18 -1.53
CA VAL A 422 -6.92 24.06 -1.46
C VAL A 422 -6.56 24.59 -2.84
N ALA A 423 -6.50 23.72 -3.84
CA ALA A 423 -6.23 24.14 -5.21
C ALA A 423 -7.30 25.12 -5.72
N GLN A 424 -8.58 24.84 -5.48
CA GLN A 424 -9.69 25.71 -5.89
C GLN A 424 -9.61 27.09 -5.23
N TYR A 425 -9.34 27.13 -3.92
CA TYR A 425 -9.19 28.37 -3.16
C TYR A 425 -8.01 29.20 -3.65
N LEU A 426 -6.82 28.60 -3.76
CA LEU A 426 -5.61 29.31 -4.17
C LEU A 426 -5.65 29.73 -5.65
N ALA A 427 -6.22 28.92 -6.55
CA ALA A 427 -6.41 29.29 -7.94
C ALA A 427 -7.35 30.51 -8.07
N GLY A 428 -8.48 30.48 -7.38
CA GLY A 428 -9.43 31.59 -7.33
C GLY A 428 -8.84 32.86 -6.70
N GLN A 429 -7.99 32.72 -5.68
CA GLN A 429 -7.25 33.82 -5.06
C GLN A 429 -6.25 34.47 -6.02
N ASN A 430 -5.50 33.66 -6.79
CA ASN A 430 -4.45 34.16 -7.68
C ASN A 430 -4.99 34.71 -9.01
N LEU A 431 -6.17 34.26 -9.45
CA LEU A 431 -6.78 34.61 -10.73
C LEU A 431 -8.26 35.04 -10.55
N PRO A 432 -8.55 36.03 -9.70
CA PRO A 432 -9.92 36.34 -9.25
C PRO A 432 -10.86 36.76 -10.39
N ASP A 433 -10.30 37.42 -11.40
CA ASP A 433 -11.01 37.98 -12.54
C ASP A 433 -10.97 37.11 -13.80
N ASP A 434 -10.41 35.91 -13.72
CA ASP A 434 -10.40 35.00 -14.84
C ASP A 434 -11.60 34.05 -14.83
N THR A 435 -12.01 33.61 -16.01
CA THR A 435 -13.04 32.58 -16.17
C THR A 435 -12.38 31.21 -16.21
N PHE A 436 -12.88 30.30 -15.39
CA PHE A 436 -12.47 28.90 -15.32
C PHE A 436 -13.31 28.10 -16.33
N PRO A 437 -12.75 27.67 -17.49
CA PRO A 437 -13.56 27.16 -18.58
C PRO A 437 -14.35 25.88 -18.27
N CYS A 438 -13.87 25.07 -17.32
CA CYS A 438 -14.55 23.83 -16.93
C CYS A 438 -15.93 24.10 -16.32
N SER A 439 -16.03 25.10 -15.42
CA SER A 439 -17.27 25.44 -14.71
C SER A 439 -17.99 26.68 -15.24
N GLY A 440 -17.29 27.52 -16.01
CA GLY A 440 -17.76 28.84 -16.43
C GLY A 440 -17.69 29.92 -15.33
N ARG A 441 -17.24 29.55 -14.12
CA ARG A 441 -17.19 30.44 -12.94
C ARG A 441 -16.04 31.44 -13.03
N ARG A 442 -16.18 32.58 -12.36
CA ARG A 442 -15.08 33.52 -12.11
C ARG A 442 -14.17 32.99 -10.99
N GLY A 443 -12.90 33.37 -10.98
CA GLY A 443 -11.96 32.99 -9.92
C GLY A 443 -12.43 33.38 -8.51
N LEU A 444 -13.05 34.55 -8.37
CA LEU A 444 -13.63 34.97 -7.08
C LEU A 444 -14.75 34.03 -6.61
N GLU A 445 -15.58 33.53 -7.53
CA GLU A 445 -16.61 32.54 -7.21
C GLU A 445 -15.99 31.19 -6.81
N GLN A 446 -14.94 30.75 -7.53
CA GLN A 446 -14.20 29.55 -7.16
C GLN A 446 -13.59 29.65 -5.76
N LYS A 447 -13.01 30.80 -5.42
CA LYS A 447 -12.45 31.08 -4.08
C LYS A 447 -13.53 30.95 -3.00
N THR A 448 -14.70 31.57 -3.20
CA THR A 448 -15.80 31.56 -2.24
C THR A 448 -16.33 30.14 -2.01
N ILE A 449 -16.58 29.38 -3.08
CA ILE A 449 -17.05 27.99 -2.99
C ILE A 449 -16.02 27.12 -2.26
N ALA A 450 -14.74 27.26 -2.60
CA ALA A 450 -13.67 26.52 -1.95
C ALA A 450 -13.55 26.84 -0.46
N HIS A 451 -13.73 28.10 -0.08
CA HIS A 451 -13.71 28.52 1.32
C HIS A 451 -14.79 27.80 2.14
N GLU A 452 -16.04 27.76 1.67
CA GLU A 452 -17.13 27.03 2.33
C GLU A 452 -16.82 25.53 2.49
N ARG A 453 -16.24 24.93 1.44
CA ARG A 453 -15.83 23.52 1.44
C ARG A 453 -14.68 23.24 2.41
N LEU A 454 -13.67 24.12 2.45
CA LEU A 454 -12.56 24.04 3.41
C LEU A 454 -13.04 24.17 4.84
N THR A 455 -13.99 25.08 5.12
CA THR A 455 -14.59 25.20 6.46
C THR A 455 -15.21 23.87 6.90
N ARG A 456 -16.03 23.24 6.06
CA ARG A 456 -16.63 21.91 6.37
C ARG A 456 -15.57 20.83 6.57
N TRP A 457 -14.51 20.83 5.75
CA TRP A 457 -13.39 19.91 5.92
C TRP A 457 -12.70 20.11 7.27
N PHE A 458 -12.34 21.36 7.62
CA PHE A 458 -11.69 21.67 8.88
C PHE A 458 -12.59 21.36 10.08
N ASP A 459 -13.88 21.65 10.03
CA ASP A 459 -14.81 21.31 11.11
C ASP A 459 -14.77 19.80 11.40
N SER A 460 -14.79 18.96 10.36
CA SER A 460 -14.65 17.51 10.53
C SER A 460 -13.30 17.10 11.11
N ILE A 461 -12.18 17.59 10.57
CA ILE A 461 -10.84 17.16 11.01
C ILE A 461 -10.50 17.68 12.40
N LEU A 462 -10.97 18.87 12.76
CA LEU A 462 -10.77 19.43 14.09
C LEU A 462 -11.53 18.62 15.14
N GLU A 463 -12.74 18.13 14.82
CA GLU A 463 -13.59 17.32 15.69
C GLU A 463 -13.14 15.85 15.78
N HIS A 464 -12.88 15.21 14.65
CA HIS A 464 -12.69 13.76 14.56
C HIS A 464 -11.23 13.32 14.37
N GLY A 465 -10.34 14.23 13.98
CA GLY A 465 -8.99 13.86 13.54
C GLY A 465 -8.99 13.25 12.13
N LEU A 466 -7.85 12.69 11.73
CA LEU A 466 -7.58 12.14 10.41
C LEU A 466 -7.97 10.66 10.34
N VAL A 467 -8.67 10.23 9.30
CA VAL A 467 -9.10 8.82 9.16
C VAL A 467 -7.94 7.89 8.81
N GLU A 468 -6.92 8.40 8.14
CA GLU A 468 -5.70 7.68 7.76
C GLU A 468 -4.59 7.92 8.81
N TRP A 469 -4.94 7.80 10.11
CA TRP A 469 -4.07 8.15 11.24
C TRP A 469 -2.66 7.56 11.11
N ASN A 470 -1.65 8.31 11.58
CA ASN A 470 -0.23 7.98 11.59
C ASN A 470 0.34 7.44 10.27
N SER A 471 -0.37 7.58 9.15
CA SER A 471 0.01 6.93 7.90
C SER A 471 1.25 7.58 7.30
N ALA A 472 2.34 6.81 7.23
CA ALA A 472 3.57 7.24 6.58
C ALA A 472 3.41 7.47 5.07
N ALA A 473 2.34 6.93 4.47
CA ALA A 473 1.98 7.16 3.07
C ALA A 473 1.13 8.44 2.88
N TYR A 474 0.20 8.74 3.80
CA TYR A 474 -0.81 9.80 3.59
C TYR A 474 -0.56 11.10 4.33
N TYR A 475 0.13 11.12 5.47
CA TYR A 475 0.54 12.38 6.11
C TYR A 475 1.35 13.29 5.17
N PRO A 476 2.33 12.78 4.39
CA PRO A 476 2.99 13.60 3.38
C PRO A 476 2.04 14.15 2.31
N ILE A 477 0.91 13.48 2.02
CA ILE A 477 -0.08 13.95 1.06
C ILE A 477 -0.95 15.05 1.68
N ASP A 478 -1.46 14.85 2.91
CA ASP A 478 -2.24 15.87 3.64
C ASP A 478 -1.44 17.17 3.81
N LEU A 479 -0.15 17.02 4.12
CA LEU A 479 0.77 18.14 4.31
C LEU A 479 0.97 18.98 3.03
N ILE A 480 0.72 18.44 1.83
CA ILE A 480 0.75 19.24 0.59
C ILE A 480 -0.27 20.38 0.70
N GLY A 481 -1.52 20.04 1.01
CA GLY A 481 -2.62 21.00 1.12
C GLY A 481 -2.50 21.91 2.34
N LEU A 482 -2.21 21.33 3.52
CA LEU A 482 -2.11 22.08 4.78
C LEU A 482 -0.98 23.12 4.75
N VAL A 483 0.22 22.75 4.29
CA VAL A 483 1.36 23.67 4.23
C VAL A 483 1.13 24.75 3.17
N ALA A 484 0.50 24.40 2.03
CA ALA A 484 0.13 25.38 1.02
C ALA A 484 -0.86 26.42 1.53
N LEU A 485 -1.91 26.02 2.27
CA LEU A 485 -2.81 26.99 2.91
C LEU A 485 -2.11 27.85 3.94
N TYR A 486 -1.36 27.23 4.85
CA TYR A 486 -0.62 27.93 5.90
C TYR A 486 0.29 29.04 5.35
N GLU A 487 1.00 28.77 4.25
CA GLU A 487 2.00 29.67 3.67
C GLU A 487 1.42 30.66 2.65
N LEU A 488 0.36 30.28 1.91
CA LEU A 488 -0.08 31.03 0.72
C LEU A 488 -1.49 31.65 0.82
N ALA A 489 -2.33 31.19 1.73
CA ALA A 489 -3.68 31.74 1.87
C ALA A 489 -3.63 33.18 2.42
N GLN A 490 -4.49 34.06 1.89
CA GLN A 490 -4.69 35.40 2.46
C GLN A 490 -5.60 35.38 3.71
N ASP A 491 -6.36 34.31 3.90
CA ASP A 491 -7.30 34.15 5.01
C ASP A 491 -6.57 33.67 6.26
N ALA A 492 -6.61 34.47 7.33
CA ALA A 492 -5.90 34.17 8.58
C ALA A 492 -6.49 32.96 9.33
N ASP A 493 -7.80 32.72 9.24
CA ASP A 493 -8.46 31.58 9.90
C ASP A 493 -8.05 30.26 9.23
N LEU A 494 -8.04 30.20 7.90
CA LEU A 494 -7.55 29.03 7.17
C LEU A 494 -6.09 28.73 7.48
N ARG A 495 -5.24 29.76 7.61
CA ARG A 495 -3.82 29.60 7.98
C ARG A 495 -3.68 29.03 9.38
N GLU A 496 -4.42 29.55 10.36
CA GLU A 496 -4.36 29.10 11.74
C GLU A 496 -4.90 27.67 11.89
N LYS A 497 -6.03 27.35 11.27
CA LYS A 497 -6.56 25.98 11.24
C LYS A 497 -5.58 24.99 10.62
N SER A 498 -4.91 25.39 9.53
CA SER A 498 -3.85 24.58 8.91
C SER A 498 -2.69 24.36 9.87
N ARG A 499 -2.21 25.43 10.54
CA ARG A 499 -1.14 25.34 11.56
C ARG A 499 -1.50 24.35 12.67
N VAL A 500 -2.73 24.42 13.19
CA VAL A 500 -3.23 23.50 14.23
C VAL A 500 -3.19 22.05 13.77
N VAL A 501 -3.64 21.74 12.55
CA VAL A 501 -3.62 20.36 12.05
C VAL A 501 -2.18 19.88 11.78
N ILE A 502 -1.30 20.74 11.26
CA ILE A 502 0.13 20.40 11.08
C ILE A 502 0.77 20.09 12.45
N ASP A 503 0.53 20.91 13.48
CA ASP A 503 1.03 20.67 14.84
C ASP A 503 0.59 19.31 15.39
N ARG A 504 -0.67 18.92 15.13
CA ARG A 504 -1.19 17.60 15.52
C ARG A 504 -0.44 16.48 14.82
N ILE A 505 -0.22 16.59 13.51
CA ILE A 505 0.55 15.61 12.73
C ILE A 505 1.97 15.48 13.29
N MET A 506 2.65 16.60 13.59
CA MET A 506 4.00 16.59 14.17
C MET A 506 4.04 15.92 15.54
N LEU A 507 3.06 16.21 16.40
CA LEU A 507 2.99 15.63 17.74
C LEU A 507 2.66 14.13 17.71
N MET A 508 1.71 13.70 16.88
CA MET A 508 1.42 12.28 16.68
C MET A 508 2.66 11.56 16.15
N THR A 509 3.28 12.09 15.09
CA THR A 509 4.50 11.52 14.48
C THR A 509 5.63 11.39 15.49
N ALA A 510 5.84 12.37 16.38
CA ALA A 510 6.90 12.30 17.39
C ALA A 510 6.72 11.09 18.34
N TRP A 511 5.48 10.78 18.72
CA TRP A 511 5.16 9.61 19.55
C TRP A 511 5.40 8.30 18.81
N VAL A 512 5.09 8.28 17.52
CA VAL A 512 5.27 7.11 16.63
C VAL A 512 6.53 7.24 15.77
N HIS A 513 7.64 7.73 16.34
CA HIS A 513 8.93 7.89 15.68
C HIS A 513 10.06 7.32 16.53
N GLN A 514 11.00 6.62 15.90
CA GLN A 514 12.24 6.20 16.53
C GLN A 514 13.38 6.14 15.51
N ASN A 515 14.47 6.87 15.80
CA ASN A 515 15.72 6.86 15.03
C ASN A 515 15.55 7.03 13.51
N GLY A 516 14.77 8.02 13.10
CA GLY A 516 14.55 8.37 11.70
C GLY A 516 13.52 7.51 10.97
N VAL A 517 12.78 6.66 11.69
CA VAL A 517 11.70 5.82 11.13
C VAL A 517 10.40 6.10 11.86
N ALA A 518 9.33 6.34 11.10
CA ALA A 518 7.97 6.36 11.64
C ALA A 518 7.51 4.93 11.95
N VAL A 519 7.15 4.68 13.20
CA VAL A 519 6.81 3.37 13.77
C VAL A 519 5.59 3.48 14.68
N GLY A 520 4.56 2.72 14.37
CA GLY A 520 3.30 2.79 15.10
C GLY A 520 2.15 2.28 14.27
N THR A 521 0.98 2.21 14.88
CA THR A 521 -0.25 1.85 14.18
C THR A 521 -0.60 2.87 13.12
N MET A 522 -1.25 2.43 12.03
CA MET A 522 -1.61 3.28 10.90
C MET A 522 -3.00 2.95 10.40
N GLY A 523 -3.79 3.97 10.04
CA GLY A 523 -5.08 3.76 9.38
C GLY A 523 -4.94 3.18 7.98
N ARG A 524 -3.78 3.42 7.35
CA ARG A 524 -3.38 2.83 6.07
C ARG A 524 -1.88 2.61 6.01
N ALA A 525 -1.49 1.37 5.75
CA ALA A 525 -0.12 0.96 5.49
C ALA A 525 -0.03 0.06 4.26
N TYR A 526 1.14 0.07 3.61
CA TYR A 526 1.51 -0.89 2.58
C TYR A 526 2.80 -1.60 3.00
N ASP A 527 3.17 -2.65 2.24
CA ASP A 527 4.39 -3.43 2.49
C ASP A 527 5.64 -2.54 2.62
N LYS A 528 5.73 -1.50 1.77
CA LYS A 528 6.79 -0.51 1.81
C LYS A 528 6.87 0.21 3.16
N GLU A 529 5.77 0.79 3.65
CA GLU A 529 5.76 1.55 4.91
C GLU A 529 6.12 0.67 6.11
N LEU A 530 5.82 -0.62 6.06
CA LEU A 530 6.11 -1.55 7.15
C LEU A 530 7.55 -2.10 7.08
N ARG A 531 7.94 -2.75 5.99
CA ARG A 531 9.26 -3.40 5.84
C ARG A 531 10.38 -2.42 5.47
N SER A 532 10.05 -1.31 4.83
CA SER A 532 11.01 -0.32 4.29
C SER A 532 10.73 1.10 4.80
N GLY A 533 10.33 1.23 6.06
CA GLY A 533 9.85 2.49 6.64
C GLY A 533 10.77 3.69 6.46
N MET A 534 12.09 3.49 6.42
CA MET A 534 13.10 4.54 6.19
C MET A 534 13.03 5.17 4.79
N LEU A 535 12.41 4.50 3.82
CA LEU A 535 12.21 4.97 2.45
C LEU A 535 10.87 5.72 2.28
N THR A 536 10.21 6.11 3.38
CA THR A 536 8.96 6.87 3.35
C THR A 536 9.23 8.36 3.45
N GLU A 537 8.38 9.19 2.83
CA GLU A 537 8.52 10.63 2.94
C GLU A 537 8.39 11.14 4.38
N LEU A 538 7.59 10.44 5.21
CA LEU A 538 7.49 10.74 6.63
C LEU A 538 8.82 10.56 7.37
N SER A 539 9.68 9.62 6.95
CA SER A 539 11.04 9.50 7.50
C SER A 539 11.92 10.68 7.10
N GLY A 540 11.80 11.21 5.87
CA GLY A 540 12.47 12.44 5.46
C GLY A 540 11.98 13.67 6.23
N LEU A 541 10.69 13.71 6.57
CA LEU A 541 10.12 14.73 7.46
C LEU A 541 10.71 14.63 8.86
N CYS A 542 10.84 13.42 9.43
CA CYS A 542 11.50 13.22 10.73
C CYS A 542 12.96 13.72 10.69
N ALA A 543 13.68 13.43 9.61
CA ALA A 543 15.04 13.91 9.40
C ALA A 543 15.10 15.45 9.33
N LEU A 544 14.14 16.08 8.66
CA LEU A 544 14.03 17.54 8.62
C LEU A 544 13.73 18.13 10.00
N MET A 545 12.74 17.61 10.72
CA MET A 545 12.26 18.20 11.97
C MET A 545 13.23 17.95 13.13
N TRP A 546 13.71 16.71 13.29
CA TRP A 546 14.47 16.26 14.47
C TRP A 546 15.92 15.86 14.15
N GLY A 547 16.36 15.94 12.89
CA GLY A 547 17.77 15.73 12.54
C GLY A 547 18.23 14.26 12.52
N GLU A 548 17.32 13.30 12.72
CA GLU A 548 17.60 11.86 12.68
C GLU A 548 17.03 11.21 11.42
N GLY A 549 17.82 10.38 10.74
CA GLY A 549 17.39 9.59 9.58
C GLY A 549 18.15 9.93 8.31
N TRP A 550 17.46 9.83 7.17
CA TRP A 550 18.08 9.82 5.85
C TRP A 550 17.61 10.97 4.96
N LEU A 551 18.51 11.36 4.05
CA LEU A 551 18.12 12.17 2.91
C LEU A 551 17.54 11.25 1.85
N ILE A 552 16.27 11.44 1.54
CA ILE A 552 15.48 10.60 0.64
C ILE A 552 15.01 11.40 -0.58
N PRO A 553 14.74 10.74 -1.72
CA PRO A 553 14.32 11.42 -2.94
C PRO A 553 12.83 11.84 -2.94
N HIS A 554 12.04 11.41 -1.95
CA HIS A 554 10.64 11.82 -1.86
C HIS A 554 10.49 13.33 -1.74
N CYS A 555 9.51 13.88 -2.46
CA CYS A 555 9.39 15.32 -2.67
C CYS A 555 7.93 15.77 -2.87
N ALA A 556 6.98 15.17 -2.16
CA ALA A 556 5.59 15.62 -2.16
C ALA A 556 5.43 16.90 -1.31
N ALA A 557 5.41 16.80 0.02
CA ALA A 557 5.27 17.93 0.94
C ALA A 557 6.59 18.39 1.56
N LEU A 558 7.63 17.54 1.56
CA LEU A 558 8.91 17.85 2.20
C LEU A 558 9.54 19.17 1.69
N PRO A 559 9.53 19.48 0.38
CA PRO A 559 10.00 20.78 -0.12
C PRO A 559 9.13 21.96 0.32
N LEU A 560 7.81 21.77 0.43
CA LEU A 560 6.89 22.83 0.85
C LEU A 560 7.17 23.22 2.30
N LEU A 561 7.41 22.25 3.18
CA LEU A 561 7.82 22.49 4.56
C LEU A 561 9.17 23.24 4.65
N CYS A 562 10.10 22.95 3.74
CA CYS A 562 11.38 23.65 3.65
C CYS A 562 11.23 25.10 3.20
N LEU A 563 10.27 25.36 2.31
CA LEU A 563 9.99 26.70 1.76
C LEU A 563 9.04 27.53 2.62
N SER A 564 8.36 26.92 3.59
CA SER A 564 7.49 27.61 4.54
C SER A 564 8.24 28.15 5.76
N ASP A 565 7.63 29.08 6.49
CA ASP A 565 8.15 29.56 7.77
C ASP A 565 7.74 28.72 9.00
N TYR A 566 6.94 27.65 8.81
CA TYR A 566 6.36 26.82 9.87
C TYR A 566 7.38 26.35 10.92
N GLN A 567 6.99 26.23 12.19
CA GLN A 567 7.84 25.66 13.23
C GLN A 567 7.02 24.60 13.99
N PRO A 568 7.56 23.38 14.18
CA PRO A 568 6.87 22.38 14.99
C PRO A 568 6.84 22.80 16.47
N PRO A 569 5.85 22.35 17.26
CA PRO A 569 5.85 22.57 18.70
C PRO A 569 7.14 22.01 19.36
N GLU A 570 7.72 22.77 20.30
CA GLU A 570 8.98 22.41 20.98
C GLU A 570 8.93 21.04 21.68
N THR A 571 7.75 20.65 22.17
CA THR A 571 7.52 19.35 22.82
C THR A 571 7.80 18.17 21.90
N THR A 572 7.65 18.33 20.58
CA THR A 572 7.88 17.24 19.62
C THR A 572 9.33 16.79 19.59
N ASP A 573 10.29 17.70 19.75
CA ASP A 573 11.73 17.40 19.79
C ASP A 573 12.07 16.49 20.99
N ARG A 574 11.57 16.86 22.16
CA ARG A 574 11.73 16.07 23.40
C ARG A 574 11.13 14.67 23.29
N ILE A 575 9.98 14.54 22.62
CA ILE A 575 9.32 13.25 22.42
C ILE A 575 10.09 12.44 21.37
N ALA A 576 10.51 13.03 20.27
CA ALA A 576 11.24 12.35 19.20
C ALA A 576 12.55 11.72 19.70
N HIS A 577 13.29 12.44 20.55
CA HIS A 577 14.56 12.01 21.16
C HIS A 577 14.42 11.36 22.54
N TRP A 578 13.29 10.68 22.79
CA TRP A 578 13.03 10.03 24.08
C TRP A 578 14.12 9.00 24.41
N SER A 579 14.79 9.19 25.56
CA SER A 579 15.94 8.37 25.97
C SER A 579 15.84 7.88 27.43
N LEU A 580 14.71 8.15 28.10
CA LEU A 580 14.53 7.75 29.48
C LEU A 580 14.27 6.23 29.60
N PRO A 581 14.87 5.55 30.59
CA PRO A 581 14.64 4.13 30.83
C PRO A 581 13.23 3.86 31.37
N HIS A 582 12.60 4.85 31.99
CA HIS A 582 11.18 4.79 32.35
C HIS A 582 10.37 5.14 31.11
N GLY A 583 9.43 4.27 30.74
CA GLY A 583 8.58 4.53 29.59
C GLY A 583 7.44 5.51 29.92
N ALA A 584 6.94 6.17 28.88
CA ALA A 584 5.78 7.04 28.95
C ALA A 584 4.70 6.56 27.97
N GLU A 585 3.45 6.79 28.36
CA GLU A 585 2.27 6.47 27.55
C GLU A 585 1.60 7.75 27.06
N ALA A 586 1.15 7.73 25.82
CA ALA A 586 0.25 8.72 25.25
C ALA A 586 -1.00 8.04 24.67
N ARG A 587 -2.14 8.73 24.76
CA ARG A 587 -3.41 8.29 24.18
C ARG A 587 -4.03 9.41 23.36
N TRP A 588 -4.61 9.05 22.22
CA TRP A 588 -5.43 9.95 21.41
C TRP A 588 -6.42 9.16 20.58
N VAL A 589 -7.41 9.86 20.04
CA VAL A 589 -8.37 9.30 19.10
C VAL A 589 -8.22 9.91 17.72
N GLN A 590 -8.56 9.16 16.68
CA GLN A 590 -8.59 9.63 15.28
C GLN A 590 -9.76 8.98 14.54
N GLY A 591 -10.09 9.52 13.37
CA GLY A 591 -11.17 9.05 12.51
C GLY A 591 -12.57 9.35 13.04
N LEU A 592 -13.54 9.24 12.12
CA LEU A 592 -14.95 9.54 12.38
C LEU A 592 -15.45 8.82 13.64
N ASN A 593 -16.13 9.57 14.52
CA ASN A 593 -16.66 9.07 15.78
C ASN A 593 -15.61 8.36 16.66
N ARG A 594 -14.34 8.82 16.62
CA ARG A 594 -13.27 8.30 17.48
C ARG A 594 -12.98 6.81 17.20
N SER A 595 -13.03 6.42 15.91
CA SER A 595 -12.94 5.01 15.48
C SER A 595 -11.56 4.38 15.75
N ALA A 596 -10.50 5.17 15.69
CA ALA A 596 -9.16 4.73 16.07
C ALA A 596 -8.82 5.27 17.47
N ARG A 597 -8.67 4.36 18.43
CA ARG A 597 -8.32 4.66 19.82
C ARG A 597 -6.87 4.25 20.07
N ILE A 598 -5.96 5.18 19.85
CA ILE A 598 -4.54 4.90 19.74
C ILE A 598 -3.88 4.98 21.12
N ILE A 599 -3.03 4.01 21.40
CA ILE A 599 -2.15 3.98 22.57
C ILE A 599 -0.73 3.89 22.03
N ALA A 600 0.16 4.75 22.52
CA ALA A 600 1.58 4.70 22.22
C ALA A 600 2.38 4.67 23.52
N TRP A 601 3.41 3.86 23.54
CA TRP A 601 4.38 3.70 24.60
C TRP A 601 5.77 4.01 24.05
N LYS A 602 6.51 4.86 24.75
CA LYS A 602 7.87 5.24 24.37
C LYS A 602 8.81 5.09 25.54
N GLN A 603 9.94 4.44 25.30
CA GLN A 603 10.99 4.17 26.27
C GLN A 603 12.33 4.16 25.53
N ARG A 604 13.46 4.20 26.24
CA ARG A 604 14.79 4.04 25.64
C ARG A 604 14.80 2.81 24.74
N ASP A 605 15.20 2.98 23.48
CA ASP A 605 15.28 1.92 22.47
C ASP A 605 13.96 1.15 22.22
N VAL A 606 12.80 1.66 22.64
CA VAL A 606 11.49 1.03 22.40
C VAL A 606 10.43 2.06 22.01
N ALA A 607 9.78 1.83 20.88
CA ALA A 607 8.51 2.45 20.53
C ALA A 607 7.48 1.35 20.27
N PHE A 608 6.32 1.47 20.90
CA PHE A 608 5.27 0.46 20.86
C PHE A 608 3.91 1.12 20.75
N SER A 609 3.07 0.68 19.83
CA SER A 609 1.74 1.26 19.67
C SER A 609 0.71 0.23 19.26
N SER A 610 -0.52 0.44 19.72
CA SER A 610 -1.70 -0.34 19.37
C SER A 610 -2.93 0.56 19.12
N VAL A 611 -3.96 -0.01 18.48
CA VAL A 611 -5.30 0.59 18.42
C VAL A 611 -6.28 -0.27 19.21
N PHE A 612 -6.89 0.31 20.25
CA PHE A 612 -7.83 -0.39 21.11
C PHE A 612 -9.15 -0.71 20.39
N ASP A 613 -9.50 -1.99 20.31
CA ASP A 613 -10.77 -2.54 19.78
C ASP A 613 -11.29 -1.85 18.51
N HIS A 614 -10.44 -1.78 17.48
CA HIS A 614 -10.81 -1.20 16.19
C HIS A 614 -11.63 -2.17 15.33
N HIS A 615 -12.96 -2.04 15.40
CA HIS A 615 -13.93 -2.87 14.66
C HIS A 615 -13.67 -4.39 14.71
N PRO A 616 -13.57 -5.00 15.90
CA PRO A 616 -13.20 -6.41 16.05
C PRO A 616 -14.10 -7.37 15.27
N SER A 617 -13.51 -8.46 14.78
CA SER A 617 -14.12 -9.55 13.99
C SER A 617 -14.65 -9.17 12.61
N GLN A 618 -14.63 -7.88 12.24
CA GLN A 618 -14.99 -7.43 10.90
C GLN A 618 -13.86 -7.71 9.91
N LEU A 619 -14.21 -7.75 8.62
CA LEU A 619 -13.21 -7.73 7.55
C LEU A 619 -12.43 -6.41 7.64
N GLY A 620 -11.11 -6.52 7.59
CA GLY A 620 -10.25 -5.35 7.55
C GLY A 620 -9.89 -4.93 6.14
N HIS A 621 -9.09 -3.87 6.08
CA HIS A 621 -8.51 -3.31 4.86
C HIS A 621 -7.01 -3.09 5.15
N GLN A 622 -6.51 -1.87 5.03
CA GLN A 622 -5.09 -1.54 5.19
C GLN A 622 -4.68 -1.10 6.60
N GLN A 623 -5.50 -1.36 7.61
CA GLN A 623 -5.23 -0.92 8.98
C GLN A 623 -4.11 -1.75 9.61
N HIS A 624 -3.12 -1.05 10.14
CA HIS A 624 -2.00 -1.61 10.88
C HIS A 624 -2.20 -1.36 12.38
N LEU A 625 -2.43 -2.43 13.15
CA LEU A 625 -3.05 -2.31 14.48
C LEU A 625 -2.11 -2.50 15.67
N LEU A 626 -0.93 -3.09 15.47
CA LEU A 626 0.09 -3.24 16.50
C LEU A 626 1.47 -3.11 15.87
N ASP A 627 2.35 -2.35 16.49
CA ASP A 627 3.71 -2.13 15.98
C ASP A 627 4.71 -2.07 17.13
N VAL A 628 5.80 -2.84 17.01
CA VAL A 628 6.91 -2.85 17.96
C VAL A 628 8.17 -2.45 17.23
N ARG A 629 8.90 -1.50 17.81
CA ARG A 629 10.22 -1.10 17.34
C ARG A 629 11.26 -1.20 18.44
N LEU A 630 12.39 -1.81 18.12
CA LEU A 630 13.50 -2.03 19.06
C LEU A 630 14.80 -1.43 18.54
N GLY A 631 15.59 -0.85 19.45
CA GLY A 631 16.94 -0.36 19.17
C GLY A 631 17.00 0.72 18.09
N THR A 632 18.18 0.86 17.50
CA THR A 632 18.48 1.89 16.49
C THR A 632 18.52 1.34 15.06
N HIS A 633 18.57 0.01 14.88
CA HIS A 633 18.67 -0.59 13.56
C HIS A 633 17.36 -0.42 12.78
N TYR A 634 17.41 0.22 11.61
CA TYR A 634 16.24 0.67 10.83
C TYR A 634 15.19 -0.42 10.52
N ALA A 635 15.57 -1.70 10.52
CA ALA A 635 14.69 -2.83 10.20
C ALA A 635 14.27 -3.68 11.42
N ALA A 636 14.69 -3.36 12.64
CA ALA A 636 14.29 -4.04 13.89
C ALA A 636 12.85 -3.72 14.31
N ARG A 637 11.89 -3.92 13.41
CA ARG A 637 10.45 -3.66 13.56
C ARG A 637 9.67 -4.97 13.48
N LEU A 638 8.74 -5.19 14.39
CA LEU A 638 7.94 -6.41 14.48
C LEU A 638 6.46 -6.07 14.61
N TRP A 639 5.61 -6.94 14.07
CA TRP A 639 4.15 -6.82 14.23
C TRP A 639 3.46 -8.16 13.98
N VAL A 640 2.21 -8.24 14.43
CA VAL A 640 1.32 -9.38 14.19
C VAL A 640 0.15 -8.93 13.32
N ASN A 641 -0.19 -9.70 12.30
CA ASN A 641 -1.39 -9.48 11.50
C ASN A 641 -2.04 -10.78 11.02
N HIS A 642 -3.30 -10.66 10.58
CA HIS A 642 -3.97 -11.67 9.77
C HIS A 642 -3.81 -11.29 8.28
N PRO A 643 -3.24 -12.16 7.42
CA PRO A 643 -3.00 -11.83 6.02
C PRO A 643 -4.30 -11.61 5.23
N GLY A 644 -4.29 -10.70 4.25
CA GLY A 644 -5.39 -10.50 3.31
C GLY A 644 -5.32 -11.36 2.04
N GLU A 645 -4.15 -11.94 1.76
CA GLU A 645 -3.87 -12.80 0.61
C GLU A 645 -2.75 -13.79 0.93
N ASP A 646 -2.58 -14.82 0.11
CA ASP A 646 -1.62 -15.91 0.36
C ASP A 646 -0.20 -15.61 -0.14
N ARG A 647 -0.05 -14.63 -1.04
CA ARG A 647 1.22 -14.31 -1.70
C ARG A 647 2.00 -13.22 -0.94
N PRO A 648 3.23 -13.48 -0.45
CA PRO A 648 4.05 -12.47 0.26
C PRO A 648 4.40 -11.22 -0.56
N ASP A 649 4.45 -11.37 -1.87
CA ASP A 649 4.72 -10.31 -2.86
C ASP A 649 3.44 -9.74 -3.50
N GLY A 650 2.27 -10.18 -3.01
CA GLY A 650 1.01 -9.68 -3.48
C GLY A 650 0.81 -8.19 -3.15
N VAL A 651 -0.04 -7.56 -3.95
CA VAL A 651 -0.33 -6.12 -3.87
C VAL A 651 -1.78 -5.85 -3.46
N HIS A 652 -2.48 -6.89 -2.97
CA HIS A 652 -3.87 -6.79 -2.53
C HIS A 652 -3.98 -5.92 -1.27
N ARG A 653 -5.21 -5.52 -0.92
CA ARG A 653 -5.46 -4.58 0.19
C ARG A 653 -6.63 -5.11 1.02
N PRO A 654 -6.40 -5.84 2.13
CA PRO A 654 -5.11 -6.12 2.78
C PRO A 654 -4.20 -7.05 1.95
N SER A 655 -2.88 -6.90 2.14
CA SER A 655 -1.87 -7.80 1.56
C SER A 655 -1.45 -8.87 2.57
N TYR A 656 -0.44 -9.64 2.22
CA TYR A 656 0.18 -10.61 3.12
C TYR A 656 0.82 -9.95 4.35
N TRP A 657 1.62 -8.89 4.15
CA TRP A 657 2.36 -8.22 5.22
C TRP A 657 1.67 -6.98 5.79
N ALA A 658 0.77 -6.35 5.05
CA ALA A 658 0.20 -5.05 5.40
C ALA A 658 -1.33 -5.06 5.45
N GLY A 659 -1.87 -4.49 6.53
CA GLY A 659 -3.29 -4.55 6.83
C GLY A 659 -3.67 -5.82 7.58
N ASN A 660 -4.98 -6.04 7.73
CA ASN A 660 -5.52 -7.21 8.40
C ASN A 660 -6.73 -7.74 7.62
N GLY A 661 -6.73 -9.01 7.21
CA GLY A 661 -7.90 -9.63 6.57
C GLY A 661 -9.10 -9.67 7.53
N ARG A 662 -8.85 -9.93 8.82
CA ARG A 662 -9.83 -9.82 9.91
C ARG A 662 -9.22 -9.05 11.06
N LEU A 663 -9.99 -8.12 11.62
CA LEU A 663 -9.54 -7.25 12.71
C LEU A 663 -9.69 -7.99 14.06
N PRO A 664 -8.66 -7.98 14.93
CA PRO A 664 -8.73 -8.61 16.25
C PRO A 664 -9.43 -7.72 17.27
N HIS A 665 -9.89 -8.34 18.37
CA HIS A 665 -9.96 -7.61 19.64
C HIS A 665 -8.54 -7.30 20.11
N LEU A 666 -8.29 -6.07 20.55
CA LEU A 666 -6.94 -5.64 20.90
C LEU A 666 -6.97 -4.63 22.04
N MET A 667 -6.14 -4.87 23.06
CA MET A 667 -5.82 -3.89 24.09
C MET A 667 -4.32 -3.65 24.21
N GLN A 668 -3.96 -2.47 24.72
CA GLN A 668 -2.64 -2.17 25.24
C GLN A 668 -2.77 -1.53 26.62
N HIS A 669 -2.08 -2.10 27.60
CA HIS A 669 -1.88 -1.50 28.91
C HIS A 669 -0.39 -1.21 29.05
N ARG A 670 0.01 0.07 28.94
CA ARG A 670 1.42 0.49 28.98
C ARG A 670 2.25 -0.26 27.93
N ASN A 671 3.17 -1.11 28.37
CA ASN A 671 4.07 -1.92 27.57
C ASN A 671 3.63 -3.39 27.42
N ARG A 672 2.32 -3.67 27.58
CA ARG A 672 1.69 -4.97 27.31
C ARG A 672 0.56 -4.83 26.30
N ALA A 673 0.40 -5.82 25.43
CA ALA A 673 -0.80 -5.97 24.61
C ALA A 673 -1.33 -7.40 24.58
N LEU A 674 -2.64 -7.51 24.32
CA LEU A 674 -3.34 -8.76 24.11
C LEU A 674 -4.20 -8.64 22.85
N MET A 675 -3.97 -9.52 21.87
CA MET A 675 -4.73 -9.61 20.62
C MET A 675 -5.51 -10.92 20.57
N VAL A 676 -6.79 -10.87 20.18
CA VAL A 676 -7.66 -12.04 20.03
C VAL A 676 -8.31 -12.01 18.65
N PHE A 677 -7.97 -12.97 17.80
CA PHE A 677 -8.48 -13.14 16.45
C PHE A 677 -9.53 -14.26 16.39
N ASP A 678 -10.64 -13.98 15.72
CA ASP A 678 -11.67 -14.96 15.36
C ASP A 678 -11.66 -15.19 13.84
N LEU A 679 -11.26 -16.40 13.42
CA LEU A 679 -11.00 -16.79 12.03
C LEU A 679 -11.83 -17.99 11.57
N GLN A 680 -12.89 -18.39 12.30
CA GLN A 680 -13.68 -19.60 11.99
C GLN A 680 -14.29 -19.62 10.57
N GLN A 681 -14.50 -18.45 9.98
CA GLN A 681 -15.09 -18.29 8.65
C GLN A 681 -14.08 -17.77 7.63
N ASP A 682 -12.80 -17.77 7.96
CA ASP A 682 -11.75 -17.34 7.05
C ASP A 682 -11.15 -18.52 6.29
N VAL A 683 -10.75 -18.27 5.06
CA VAL A 683 -10.00 -19.25 4.26
C VAL A 683 -8.55 -19.38 4.71
N ARG A 684 -8.06 -18.43 5.52
CA ARG A 684 -6.72 -18.39 6.12
C ARG A 684 -6.82 -18.48 7.64
N PRO A 685 -7.06 -19.66 8.23
CA PRO A 685 -7.17 -19.82 9.68
C PRO A 685 -5.78 -19.79 10.35
N TRP A 686 -5.04 -18.70 10.17
CA TRP A 686 -3.73 -18.48 10.75
C TRP A 686 -3.38 -16.99 10.82
N THR A 687 -2.49 -16.64 11.75
CA THR A 687 -1.89 -15.32 11.89
C THR A 687 -0.38 -15.45 11.89
N HIS A 688 0.34 -14.35 11.70
CA HIS A 688 1.80 -14.40 11.72
C HIS A 688 2.44 -13.20 12.38
N LEU A 689 3.66 -13.42 12.88
CA LEU A 689 4.60 -12.42 13.37
C LEU A 689 5.67 -12.18 12.31
N TYR A 690 5.82 -10.93 11.87
CA TYR A 690 6.99 -10.50 11.10
C TYR A 690 8.21 -10.41 12.02
N LEU A 691 9.24 -11.22 11.73
CA LEU A 691 10.42 -11.41 12.58
C LEU A 691 11.71 -11.17 11.78
N PRO A 692 12.21 -9.92 11.70
CA PRO A 692 13.40 -9.58 10.92
C PRO A 692 14.69 -9.98 11.65
N GLN A 693 15.00 -11.28 11.70
CA GLN A 693 16.10 -11.82 12.51
C GLN A 693 17.44 -11.15 12.24
N THR A 694 17.75 -10.83 10.98
CA THR A 694 19.01 -10.18 10.57
C THR A 694 19.15 -8.73 11.06
N ALA A 695 18.06 -8.12 11.53
CA ALA A 695 18.03 -6.77 12.08
C ALA A 695 18.02 -6.75 13.61
N LEU A 696 17.96 -7.92 14.25
CA LEU A 696 17.88 -8.09 15.70
C LEU A 696 19.20 -8.67 16.22
N ASP A 697 19.57 -8.30 17.45
CA ASP A 697 20.82 -8.75 18.05
C ASP A 697 20.70 -10.17 18.64
N ASP A 698 19.54 -10.50 19.22
CA ASP A 698 19.23 -11.84 19.73
C ASP A 698 17.79 -12.23 19.38
N VAL A 699 17.58 -13.49 19.03
CA VAL A 699 16.27 -14.10 18.75
C VAL A 699 16.22 -15.48 19.40
N ILE A 700 15.23 -15.71 20.27
CA ILE A 700 14.97 -16.99 20.93
C ILE A 700 13.55 -17.41 20.59
N VAL A 701 13.39 -18.47 19.79
CA VAL A 701 12.09 -19.06 19.46
C VAL A 701 11.95 -20.39 20.21
N GLU A 702 10.92 -20.46 21.05
CA GLU A 702 10.49 -21.63 21.81
C GLU A 702 9.09 -22.05 21.30
N ASP A 703 8.52 -23.13 21.84
CA ASP A 703 7.25 -23.69 21.36
C ASP A 703 6.12 -22.66 21.31
N VAL A 704 5.98 -21.84 22.37
CA VAL A 704 4.91 -20.84 22.51
C VAL A 704 5.42 -19.42 22.72
N TRP A 705 6.74 -19.22 22.82
CA TRP A 705 7.37 -17.92 23.08
C TRP A 705 8.36 -17.54 21.98
N CYS A 706 8.40 -16.25 21.64
CA CYS A 706 9.47 -15.64 20.87
C CYS A 706 10.00 -14.43 21.64
N PHE A 707 11.28 -14.45 22.00
CA PHE A 707 11.97 -13.35 22.67
C PHE A 707 13.00 -12.73 21.73
N VAL A 708 13.03 -11.40 21.68
CA VAL A 708 13.94 -10.67 20.79
C VAL A 708 14.59 -9.48 21.49
N ARG A 709 15.83 -9.15 21.07
CA ARG A 709 16.55 -7.95 21.50
C ARG A 709 17.03 -7.15 20.30
N GLY A 710 16.91 -5.83 20.37
CA GLY A 710 17.61 -4.89 19.49
C GLY A 710 18.18 -3.73 20.32
N GLY A 711 19.50 -3.60 20.39
CA GLY A 711 20.16 -2.67 21.30
C GLY A 711 19.77 -2.96 22.76
N ASN A 712 19.19 -1.96 23.42
CA ASN A 712 18.64 -2.08 24.77
C ASN A 712 17.14 -2.42 24.82
N GLY A 713 16.46 -2.49 23.67
CA GLY A 713 15.04 -2.81 23.59
C GLY A 713 14.80 -4.32 23.52
N TYR A 714 13.79 -4.79 24.24
CA TYR A 714 13.37 -6.18 24.33
C TYR A 714 11.90 -6.33 23.95
N ALA A 715 11.55 -7.45 23.34
CA ALA A 715 10.16 -7.86 23.18
C ALA A 715 9.98 -9.37 23.43
N ALA A 716 8.81 -9.73 23.93
CA ALA A 716 8.32 -11.10 24.07
C ALA A 716 6.97 -11.22 23.38
N PHE A 717 6.80 -12.29 22.60
CA PHE A 717 5.55 -12.66 21.95
C PHE A 717 5.17 -14.06 22.42
N HIS A 718 3.91 -14.25 22.82
CA HIS A 718 3.39 -15.54 23.24
C HIS A 718 2.10 -15.90 22.51
N ASN A 719 2.02 -17.15 22.05
CA ASN A 719 0.78 -17.71 21.52
C ASN A 719 0.62 -19.18 21.96
N PRO A 720 -0.47 -19.53 22.68
CA PRO A 720 -0.65 -20.88 23.23
C PRO A 720 -0.83 -21.98 22.16
N ALA A 721 -1.20 -21.63 20.92
CA ALA A 721 -1.37 -22.59 19.83
C ALA A 721 -0.04 -23.03 19.17
N GLY A 722 1.07 -22.37 19.55
CA GLY A 722 2.43 -22.73 19.15
C GLY A 722 2.94 -21.96 17.93
N LEU A 723 4.20 -21.56 17.99
CA LEU A 723 4.89 -20.76 16.98
C LEU A 723 5.61 -21.67 15.96
N GLN A 724 5.29 -21.52 14.68
CA GLN A 724 5.90 -22.31 13.61
C GLN A 724 6.72 -21.40 12.68
N PRO A 725 8.05 -21.59 12.59
CA PRO A 725 8.85 -20.93 11.57
C PRO A 725 8.32 -21.27 10.18
N PHE A 726 8.13 -20.25 9.35
CA PHE A 726 7.66 -20.41 7.98
C PHE A 726 8.69 -19.89 6.98
N ALA A 727 8.88 -20.63 5.89
CA ALA A 727 9.71 -20.24 4.76
C ALA A 727 8.93 -20.51 3.47
N SER A 728 8.86 -19.52 2.59
CA SER A 728 8.45 -19.79 1.21
C SER A 728 9.48 -20.68 0.52
N ALA A 729 9.07 -21.51 -0.44
CA ALA A 729 9.99 -22.36 -1.18
C ALA A 729 11.14 -21.52 -1.80
N GLY A 730 12.38 -21.78 -1.38
CA GLY A 730 13.57 -21.05 -1.83
C GLY A 730 13.99 -19.86 -0.97
N GLN A 731 13.19 -19.49 0.04
CA GLN A 731 13.62 -18.59 1.12
C GLN A 731 14.11 -19.41 2.31
N GLN A 732 15.07 -18.89 3.06
CA GLN A 732 15.34 -19.41 4.40
C GLN A 732 14.15 -19.08 5.31
N ALA A 733 13.93 -19.85 6.37
CA ALA A 733 12.85 -19.65 7.35
C ALA A 733 13.02 -18.38 8.22
N GLU A 734 13.82 -17.43 7.73
CA GLU A 734 14.21 -16.21 8.40
C GLU A 734 13.21 -15.13 8.01
N GLY A 735 12.29 -14.77 8.92
CA GLY A 735 11.39 -13.65 8.65
C GLY A 735 9.97 -13.78 9.19
N GLU A 736 9.52 -14.99 9.52
CA GLU A 736 8.10 -15.25 9.82
C GLU A 736 7.89 -16.37 10.85
N LEU A 737 7.05 -16.11 11.84
CA LEU A 737 6.47 -17.15 12.69
C LEU A 737 4.96 -17.18 12.47
N ARG A 738 4.43 -18.32 12.02
CA ARG A 738 2.99 -18.55 11.83
C ARG A 738 2.38 -19.25 13.03
N VAL A 739 1.12 -18.95 13.27
CA VAL A 739 0.28 -19.71 14.20
C VAL A 739 -1.02 -20.08 13.51
N TYR A 740 -1.27 -21.38 13.42
CA TYR A 740 -2.46 -21.96 12.80
C TYR A 740 -3.55 -22.17 13.85
N GLY A 741 -4.77 -21.80 13.49
CA GLY A 741 -5.96 -21.95 14.34
C GLY A 741 -7.08 -21.01 13.94
N GLU A 742 -8.32 -21.49 14.09
CA GLU A 742 -9.53 -20.67 13.89
C GLU A 742 -9.72 -19.62 15.00
N GLN A 743 -9.02 -19.78 16.13
CA GLN A 743 -8.91 -18.78 17.18
C GLN A 743 -7.43 -18.58 17.46
N ASN A 744 -6.97 -17.34 17.40
CA ASN A 744 -5.55 -17.01 17.58
C ASN A 744 -5.40 -15.92 18.63
N VAL A 745 -4.45 -16.09 19.55
CA VAL A 745 -4.26 -15.17 20.67
C VAL A 745 -2.79 -14.84 20.82
N TRP A 746 -2.48 -13.54 20.81
CA TRP A 746 -1.12 -13.05 21.01
C TRP A 746 -1.02 -12.19 22.25
N PHE A 747 -0.12 -12.54 23.14
CA PHE A 747 0.37 -11.64 24.18
C PHE A 747 1.70 -11.03 23.74
N VAL A 748 1.85 -9.73 23.92
CA VAL A 748 3.06 -8.97 23.58
C VAL A 748 3.51 -8.19 24.79
N ALA A 749 4.78 -8.31 25.16
CA ALA A 749 5.42 -7.49 26.17
C ALA A 749 6.67 -6.83 25.59
N VAL A 750 6.84 -5.53 25.84
CA VAL A 750 8.06 -4.79 25.48
C VAL A 750 8.70 -4.20 26.73
N ASP A 751 10.02 -4.04 26.72
CA ASP A 751 10.74 -3.34 27.78
C ASP A 751 12.11 -2.88 27.27
N SER A 752 12.84 -2.13 28.09
CA SER A 752 14.24 -1.81 27.84
C SER A 752 15.10 -2.11 29.06
N GLY A 753 16.39 -2.36 28.84
CA GLY A 753 17.33 -2.62 29.93
C GLY A 753 18.78 -2.37 29.53
N ASP A 754 19.70 -3.15 30.09
CA ASP A 754 21.14 -3.02 29.88
C ASP A 754 21.64 -4.12 28.94
N GLY A 755 21.36 -3.96 27.63
CA GLY A 755 21.83 -4.85 26.58
C GLY A 755 21.50 -6.34 26.80
N ALA A 756 22.47 -7.23 26.57
CA ALA A 756 22.27 -8.67 26.67
C ALA A 756 22.01 -9.16 28.11
N GLU A 757 22.60 -8.52 29.13
CA GLU A 757 22.38 -8.91 30.53
C GLU A 757 20.94 -8.66 30.97
N GLY A 758 20.40 -7.48 30.63
CA GLY A 758 19.00 -7.16 30.89
C GLY A 758 18.02 -8.07 30.12
N PHE A 759 18.41 -8.53 28.92
CA PHE A 759 17.60 -9.45 28.13
C PHE A 759 17.45 -10.83 28.77
N VAL A 760 18.51 -11.36 29.39
CA VAL A 760 18.41 -12.62 30.16
C VAL A 760 17.41 -12.50 31.30
N ALA A 761 17.43 -11.38 32.04
CA ALA A 761 16.47 -11.10 33.10
C ALA A 761 15.05 -10.93 32.57
N PHE A 762 14.89 -10.24 31.43
CA PHE A 762 13.61 -10.08 30.74
C PHE A 762 13.00 -11.42 30.32
N VAL A 763 13.79 -12.31 29.70
CA VAL A 763 13.35 -13.65 29.31
C VAL A 763 12.94 -14.47 30.54
N ALA A 764 13.77 -14.47 31.59
CA ALA A 764 13.47 -15.21 32.82
C ALA A 764 12.17 -14.74 33.50
N ARG A 765 11.86 -13.45 33.41
CA ARG A 765 10.63 -12.86 33.96
C ARG A 765 9.35 -13.42 33.31
N PHE A 766 9.36 -13.66 32.00
CA PHE A 766 8.16 -14.08 31.25
C PHE A 766 8.08 -15.57 30.96
N ARG A 767 9.20 -16.29 30.89
CA ARG A 767 9.23 -17.71 30.50
C ARG A 767 8.33 -18.60 31.40
N GLY A 768 8.09 -18.19 32.65
CA GLY A 768 7.18 -18.87 33.56
C GLY A 768 5.70 -18.51 33.42
N CYS A 769 5.36 -17.46 32.67
CA CYS A 769 3.97 -17.06 32.42
C CYS A 769 3.32 -18.01 31.41
N SER A 770 2.04 -18.28 31.59
CA SER A 770 1.25 -19.10 30.66
C SER A 770 -0.05 -18.38 30.34
N LEU A 771 -0.36 -18.31 29.05
CA LEU A 771 -1.65 -17.82 28.57
C LEU A 771 -2.61 -18.99 28.46
N ILE A 772 -3.75 -18.87 29.13
CA ILE A 772 -4.83 -19.86 29.13
C ILE A 772 -5.95 -19.33 28.26
N GLN A 773 -6.35 -20.14 27.28
CA GLN A 773 -7.51 -19.89 26.43
C GLN A 773 -8.53 -21.00 26.66
N ASP A 774 -9.75 -20.62 27.03
CA ASP A 774 -10.88 -21.54 27.21
C ASP A 774 -12.18 -20.93 26.65
N ARG A 775 -13.33 -21.49 27.02
CA ARG A 775 -14.65 -21.03 26.53
C ARG A 775 -15.05 -19.67 27.10
N ASP A 776 -14.51 -19.29 28.26
CA ASP A 776 -14.88 -18.07 28.96
C ASP A 776 -14.04 -16.87 28.50
N GLY A 777 -12.87 -17.16 27.89
CA GLY A 777 -12.03 -16.19 27.20
C GLY A 777 -10.55 -16.53 27.28
N VAL A 778 -9.73 -15.48 27.43
CA VAL A 778 -8.27 -15.54 27.48
C VAL A 778 -7.79 -14.89 28.76
N ARG A 779 -6.79 -15.48 29.43
CA ARG A 779 -6.12 -14.90 30.60
C ARG A 779 -4.62 -15.20 30.61
N ILE A 780 -3.82 -14.27 31.12
CA ILE A 780 -2.40 -14.44 31.42
C ILE A 780 -2.04 -13.68 32.70
N ASP A 781 -1.35 -14.34 33.63
CA ASP A 781 -0.81 -13.69 34.83
C ASP A 781 0.48 -12.94 34.47
N ASP A 782 0.36 -11.63 34.26
CA ASP A 782 1.51 -10.75 34.01
C ASP A 782 2.26 -10.46 35.34
N PRO A 783 3.60 -10.56 35.34
CA PRO A 783 4.40 -10.42 36.56
C PRO A 783 4.40 -9.00 37.14
N ASP A 784 4.12 -7.98 36.32
CA ASP A 784 4.17 -6.57 36.72
C ASP A 784 2.77 -5.98 36.96
N TYR A 785 1.75 -6.47 36.24
CA TYR A 785 0.40 -5.90 36.24
C TYR A 785 -0.71 -6.84 36.73
N GLY A 786 -0.37 -8.09 37.09
CA GLY A 786 -1.34 -9.11 37.48
C GLY A 786 -2.09 -9.68 36.27
N GLU A 787 -3.27 -10.26 36.51
CA GLU A 787 -4.03 -10.92 35.45
C GLU A 787 -4.46 -9.93 34.35
N LEU A 788 -4.06 -10.21 33.11
CA LEU A 788 -4.58 -9.58 31.91
C LEU A 788 -5.56 -10.57 31.26
N ALA A 789 -6.80 -10.14 31.03
CA ALA A 789 -7.82 -11.03 30.48
C ALA A 789 -8.72 -10.37 29.45
N PHE A 790 -9.30 -11.21 28.58
CA PHE A 790 -10.37 -10.87 27.64
C PHE A 790 -11.50 -11.89 27.77
N SER A 791 -12.74 -11.42 27.88
CA SER A 791 -13.94 -12.24 27.77
C SER A 791 -14.88 -11.66 26.72
N HIS A 792 -15.55 -12.51 25.95
CA HIS A 792 -16.54 -12.05 24.95
C HIS A 792 -17.71 -11.26 25.56
N THR A 793 -18.00 -11.46 26.85
CA THR A 793 -19.11 -10.77 27.53
C THR A 793 -18.67 -9.50 28.25
N ALA A 794 -17.51 -9.52 28.91
CA ALA A 794 -17.03 -8.43 29.76
C ALA A 794 -15.96 -7.53 29.09
N GLY A 795 -15.42 -7.94 27.94
CA GLY A 795 -14.30 -7.26 27.29
C GLY A 795 -12.98 -7.51 28.01
N PHE A 796 -12.08 -6.52 27.94
CA PHE A 796 -10.75 -6.61 28.53
C PHE A 796 -10.73 -6.23 30.02
N SER A 797 -9.81 -6.81 30.79
CA SER A 797 -9.54 -6.44 32.18
C SER A 797 -8.05 -6.54 32.53
N VAL A 798 -7.64 -5.75 33.52
CA VAL A 798 -6.29 -5.72 34.12
C VAL A 798 -6.45 -5.83 35.62
N ALA A 799 -5.81 -6.81 36.26
CA ALA A 799 -5.95 -7.12 37.68
C ALA A 799 -7.43 -7.20 38.13
N GLN A 800 -8.25 -7.90 37.34
CA GLN A 800 -9.70 -8.07 37.54
C GLN A 800 -10.53 -6.78 37.48
N GLN A 801 -9.93 -5.64 37.08
CA GLN A 801 -10.64 -4.40 36.83
C GLN A 801 -10.90 -4.24 35.33
N PRO A 802 -12.13 -3.87 34.90
CA PRO A 802 -12.42 -3.62 33.50
C PRO A 802 -11.45 -2.59 32.90
N PHE A 803 -10.88 -2.92 31.74
CA PHE A 803 -10.06 -1.98 30.98
C PHE A 803 -10.95 -1.25 29.98
N ILE A 804 -11.12 0.05 30.20
CA ILE A 804 -11.95 0.91 29.36
C ILE A 804 -11.07 2.02 28.79
N PHE A 805 -11.13 2.20 27.47
CA PHE A 805 -10.52 3.36 26.83
C PHE A 805 -11.36 4.62 27.17
N PRO A 806 -10.80 5.66 27.80
CA PRO A 806 -11.61 6.77 28.31
C PRO A 806 -12.28 7.59 27.18
N ASP A 807 -13.51 8.03 27.42
CA ASP A 807 -14.32 8.78 26.46
C ASP A 807 -13.86 10.24 26.28
N ASP A 808 -13.05 10.77 27.20
CA ASP A 808 -12.55 12.15 27.20
C ASP A 808 -11.20 12.33 26.49
N VAL A 809 -10.58 11.25 26.02
CA VAL A 809 -9.30 11.30 25.29
C VAL A 809 -9.42 12.19 24.04
N PRO A 810 -8.55 13.19 23.81
CA PRO A 810 -8.70 14.10 22.68
C PRO A 810 -8.13 13.55 21.37
N VAL A 811 -8.37 14.28 20.28
CA VAL A 811 -7.78 14.01 18.93
C VAL A 811 -6.29 14.38 18.82
N VAL A 812 -5.65 14.69 19.94
CA VAL A 812 -4.25 15.09 20.04
C VAL A 812 -3.63 14.23 21.14
N PRO A 813 -2.37 13.78 21.02
CA PRO A 813 -1.73 12.99 22.07
C PRO A 813 -1.82 13.65 23.45
N GLN A 814 -2.59 13.02 24.34
CA GLN A 814 -2.61 13.33 25.76
C GLN A 814 -1.61 12.41 26.45
N PHE A 815 -0.67 13.01 27.16
CA PHE A 815 0.35 12.30 27.91
C PHE A 815 0.53 12.98 29.25
N ASN A 816 0.64 12.17 30.30
CA ASN A 816 1.06 12.67 31.59
C ASN A 816 2.58 12.75 31.56
N THR A 817 3.13 13.97 31.65
CA THR A 817 4.49 14.14 32.12
C THR A 817 4.52 13.84 33.62
N GLY A 818 4.25 12.59 34.00
CA GLY A 818 4.55 12.15 35.34
C GLY A 818 6.03 12.40 35.56
N ASN A 819 6.37 13.37 36.41
CA ASN A 819 7.64 13.31 37.11
C ASN A 819 7.68 11.96 37.86
N PRO A 820 8.85 11.32 37.92
CA PRO A 820 9.03 9.90 38.23
C PRO A 820 8.27 9.39 39.46
#